data_AF-A0A839QSJ7-F1
#
_entry.id   AF-A0A839QSJ7-F1
#
_cell.length_a   1.000
_cell.length_b   1.000
_cell.length_c   1.000
_cell.angle_alpha   90.00
_cell.angle_beta   90.00
_cell.angle_gamma   90.00
#
_symmetry.space_group_name_H-M   'P 1'
#
loop_
_entity.id
_entity.type
_entity.pdbx_description
1 polymer ?
#
loop_
_entity_poly.entity_id
_entity_poly.type
_entity_poly.pdbx_seq_one_letter_code
_entity_poly.pdbx_strand_id
1 'polypeptide(L)'
;MDTTMVQRLRMPRALMMMAIAAVMMLVLAACGPTLNTKLTIDDKGAGSRVISLVITQSDMESIPGGAGVIDETIKANVPGEITYHGMSSGADGATVYNFEITFTDPADYEAKAQKVLDAGGVDKQASVTLTLPKKPFAEGARIDENFTSADLLAWAANALEAKLGSDTVSASDFSGSGEVTVALPGQDEITDQLEPIDAGEASQHGFTAIAVKTGGIGSGDALTRTITYTLPADSYARSPKDYDAWIDSVTPDGGKAEKSTDDNGDTQWVLTLPEGDAQAISAQTDTALNTSGTSLEVTTEPDSENPLRSTTYVTDTLTCSTICTDSGVIRAEHDVPEGWEHLTESGVDSDTGKSTVTYSHMVLVQDFRATTTIGEVGGGEVAYAYTFSKEDDAKMGKDIAAWVKGDSRAADPKRTEDGDTVTYTMTFSGTAEQLAGDVGEYIGADGPYGTGTITKSGESMFTTTSRFHTSFAAPRQLSENPPAASTWTVKLPDGYEAQPGTVSSDPKGKTSAKGSSVSITTTEATSSAPSVTGEAESRNWVGVIALIVLLVFALAIVFAIIALVRRAKRRSAQAAPHPAPNGAQFAGAPMAAAGVQGPTGSHAAPPAASGMSAPSAPPSPHTGQYPAQPPAQPPAQPPVQPPAQQGFGPGSHTSVMSAPTPPRAPRS
;
A
#
# COMPACT_ATOMS: atom_id res chain seq x y z
N MET A 1 -83.31 44.63 84.67
CA MET A 1 -82.91 45.31 83.43
C MET A 1 -81.45 45.00 83.18
N ASP A 2 -81.06 45.08 81.92
CA ASP A 2 -79.99 44.31 81.30
C ASP A 2 -78.58 44.68 81.74
N THR A 3 -77.69 43.67 81.74
CA THR A 3 -76.29 43.87 81.37
C THR A 3 -75.81 42.66 80.56
N THR A 4 -75.66 42.83 79.25
CA THR A 4 -75.09 41.81 78.36
C THR A 4 -73.59 41.67 78.59
N MET A 5 -73.10 40.45 78.81
CA MET A 5 -71.66 40.20 78.95
C MET A 5 -71.10 39.55 77.68
N VAL A 6 -70.35 40.33 76.88
CA VAL A 6 -69.79 39.89 75.60
C VAL A 6 -68.64 38.92 75.83
N GLN A 7 -68.91 37.61 75.72
CA GLN A 7 -67.89 36.57 75.80
C GLN A 7 -67.05 36.55 74.51
N ARG A 8 -65.97 37.34 74.49
CA ARG A 8 -64.98 37.32 73.40
C ARG A 8 -64.37 35.92 73.25
N LEU A 9 -64.72 35.20 72.19
CA LEU A 9 -63.98 34.02 71.78
C LEU A 9 -62.56 34.44 71.39
N ARG A 10 -61.59 34.15 72.26
CA ARG A 10 -60.18 34.05 71.85
C ARG A 10 -60.03 32.77 71.05
N MET A 11 -60.10 32.86 69.71
CA MET A 11 -59.55 31.79 68.87
C MET A 11 -58.10 31.53 69.30
N PRO A 12 -57.68 30.26 69.49
CA PRO A 12 -56.30 29.97 69.83
C PRO A 12 -55.42 30.36 68.63
N ARG A 13 -54.29 31.06 68.90
CA ARG A 13 -53.42 31.61 67.85
C ARG A 13 -52.98 30.55 66.82
N ALA A 14 -52.81 29.30 67.23
CA ALA A 14 -52.53 28.18 66.33
C ALA A 14 -53.59 28.00 65.23
N LEU A 15 -54.89 28.12 65.54
CA LEU A 15 -55.96 27.97 64.55
C LEU A 15 -55.99 29.15 63.57
N MET A 16 -55.71 30.36 64.05
CA MET A 16 -55.60 31.55 63.20
C MET A 16 -54.34 31.51 62.32
N MET A 17 -53.21 31.02 62.84
CA MET A 17 -51.98 30.79 62.06
C MET A 17 -52.18 29.67 61.03
N MET A 18 -52.90 28.59 61.36
CA MET A 18 -53.22 27.51 60.44
C MET A 18 -54.22 27.95 59.35
N ALA A 19 -55.20 28.81 59.69
CA ALA A 19 -56.08 29.43 58.71
C ALA A 19 -55.35 30.41 57.79
N ILE A 20 -54.42 31.23 58.33
CA ILE A 20 -53.58 32.12 57.52
C ILE A 20 -52.61 31.31 56.64
N ALA A 21 -52.04 30.21 57.14
CA ALA A 21 -51.21 29.32 56.35
C ALA A 21 -52.01 28.62 55.24
N ALA A 22 -53.23 28.16 55.51
CA ALA A 22 -54.11 27.57 54.50
C ALA A 22 -54.55 28.61 53.45
N VAL A 23 -54.86 29.85 53.86
CA VAL A 23 -55.16 30.95 52.92
C VAL A 23 -53.92 31.36 52.12
N MET A 24 -52.72 31.36 52.71
CA MET A 24 -51.48 31.57 51.96
C MET A 24 -51.21 30.43 50.98
N MET A 25 -51.42 29.17 51.35
CA MET A 25 -51.35 28.03 50.43
C MET A 25 -52.38 28.15 49.29
N LEU A 26 -53.59 28.65 49.57
CA LEU A 26 -54.61 28.92 48.55
C LEU A 26 -54.25 30.10 47.62
N VAL A 27 -53.48 31.07 48.12
CA VAL A 27 -52.95 32.22 47.34
C VAL A 27 -51.63 31.88 46.62
N LEU A 28 -50.99 30.76 46.96
CA LEU A 28 -49.84 30.20 46.23
C LEU A 28 -50.24 29.20 45.13
N ALA A 29 -51.54 28.92 44.96
CA ALA A 29 -52.04 28.30 43.74
C ALA A 29 -51.98 29.36 42.62
N ALA A 30 -51.00 29.25 41.72
CA ALA A 30 -50.83 30.16 40.60
C ALA A 30 -51.96 29.94 39.57
N CYS A 31 -53.03 30.74 39.66
CA CYS A 31 -54.08 30.81 38.64
C CYS A 31 -53.56 31.56 37.41
N GLY A 32 -52.90 30.82 36.52
CA GLY A 32 -52.48 31.28 35.21
C GLY A 32 -52.74 30.20 34.15
N PRO A 33 -52.71 30.56 32.85
CA PRO A 33 -52.80 29.60 31.76
C PRO A 33 -51.80 28.45 31.92
N THR A 34 -52.24 27.23 31.58
CA THR A 34 -51.44 26.01 31.69
C THR A 34 -51.12 25.48 30.30
N LEU A 35 -49.85 25.23 30.00
CA LEU A 35 -49.39 24.60 28.76
C LEU A 35 -49.21 23.10 28.97
N ASN A 36 -50.10 22.30 28.39
CA ASN A 36 -49.87 20.86 28.25
C ASN A 36 -49.18 20.60 26.90
N THR A 37 -48.26 19.64 26.87
CA THR A 37 -47.42 19.32 25.71
C THR A 37 -47.48 17.83 25.40
N LYS A 38 -47.57 17.47 24.12
CA LYS A 38 -47.34 16.11 23.64
C LYS A 38 -46.40 16.09 22.45
N LEU A 39 -45.22 15.51 22.63
CA LEU A 39 -44.29 15.21 21.55
C LEU A 39 -44.44 13.72 21.16
N THR A 40 -44.57 13.42 19.87
CA THR A 40 -44.65 12.04 19.35
C THR A 40 -43.71 11.89 18.18
N ILE A 41 -42.86 10.85 18.21
CA ILE A 41 -41.82 10.58 17.19
C ILE A 41 -41.96 9.13 16.71
N ASP A 42 -41.86 8.92 15.39
CA ASP A 42 -41.95 7.62 14.73
C ASP A 42 -40.58 6.93 14.51
N ASP A 43 -40.60 5.71 13.97
CA ASP A 43 -39.41 4.87 13.74
C ASP A 43 -38.41 5.44 12.71
N LYS A 44 -38.72 6.58 12.10
CA LYS A 44 -37.89 7.30 11.11
C LYS A 44 -37.50 8.71 11.58
N GLY A 45 -38.00 9.16 12.73
CA GLY A 45 -37.77 10.50 13.26
C GLY A 45 -38.76 11.56 12.76
N ALA A 46 -39.81 11.17 12.04
CA ALA A 46 -40.94 12.04 11.73
C ALA A 46 -41.88 12.12 12.94
N GLY A 47 -42.71 13.16 13.04
CA GLY A 47 -43.55 13.32 14.23
C GLY A 47 -44.37 14.60 14.30
N SER A 48 -44.93 14.87 15.48
CA SER A 48 -45.47 16.18 15.81
C SER A 48 -45.35 16.53 17.30
N ARG A 49 -45.23 17.84 17.59
CA ARG A 49 -45.44 18.44 18.91
C ARG A 49 -46.80 19.11 18.92
N VAL A 50 -47.72 18.61 19.74
CA VAL A 50 -48.98 19.29 20.08
C VAL A 50 -48.79 20.09 21.36
N ILE A 51 -49.25 21.34 21.37
CA ILE A 51 -49.28 22.20 22.55
C ILE A 51 -50.73 22.63 22.80
N SER A 52 -51.21 22.48 24.02
CA SER A 52 -52.57 22.85 24.43
C SER A 52 -52.51 23.90 25.55
N LEU A 53 -52.81 25.15 25.20
CA LEU A 53 -52.97 26.25 26.15
C LEU A 53 -54.36 26.16 26.79
N VAL A 54 -54.40 25.83 28.08
CA VAL A 54 -55.63 25.71 28.89
C VAL A 54 -55.80 26.97 29.74
N ILE A 55 -56.94 27.63 29.60
CA ILE A 55 -57.35 28.78 30.43
C ILE A 55 -58.60 28.37 31.23
N THR A 56 -58.58 28.49 32.56
CA THR A 56 -59.73 28.08 33.39
C THR A 56 -60.93 29.01 33.18
N GLN A 57 -62.13 28.57 33.58
CA GLN A 57 -63.32 29.43 33.48
C GLN A 57 -63.15 30.74 34.28
N SER A 58 -62.56 30.67 35.49
CA SER A 58 -62.31 31.83 36.35
C SER A 58 -61.33 32.84 35.75
N ASP A 59 -60.29 32.37 35.06
CA ASP A 59 -59.31 33.25 34.42
C ASP A 59 -59.92 33.87 33.16
N MET A 60 -60.70 33.09 32.39
CA MET A 60 -61.42 33.55 31.21
C MET A 60 -62.47 34.64 31.53
N GLU A 61 -63.12 34.57 32.70
CA GLU A 61 -64.03 35.62 33.19
C GLU A 61 -63.32 36.97 33.44
N SER A 62 -62.00 36.97 33.59
CA SER A 62 -61.19 38.18 33.78
C SER A 62 -60.71 38.81 32.47
N ILE A 63 -60.85 38.13 31.32
CA ILE A 63 -60.34 38.59 30.02
C ILE A 63 -61.40 39.41 29.26
N PRO A 64 -61.18 40.71 28.95
CA PRO A 64 -62.14 41.55 28.23
C PRO A 64 -62.44 41.01 26.82
N GLY A 65 -63.70 40.63 26.58
CA GLY A 65 -64.14 40.01 25.33
C GLY A 65 -64.00 38.48 25.29
N GLY A 66 -63.33 37.89 26.28
CA GLY A 66 -63.21 36.45 26.47
C GLY A 66 -62.61 35.68 25.30
N ALA A 67 -62.96 34.39 25.22
CA ALA A 67 -62.32 33.42 24.32
C ALA A 67 -62.33 33.82 22.84
N GLY A 68 -63.37 34.53 22.37
CA GLY A 68 -63.47 34.97 20.98
C GLY A 68 -62.37 35.95 20.56
N VAL A 69 -61.95 36.86 21.45
CA VAL A 69 -60.87 37.82 21.16
C VAL A 69 -59.51 37.10 21.11
N ILE A 70 -59.34 36.08 21.95
CA ILE A 70 -58.12 35.24 21.97
C ILE A 70 -58.02 34.43 20.68
N ASP A 71 -59.09 33.73 20.29
CA ASP A 71 -59.19 32.94 19.06
C ASP A 71 -58.98 33.78 17.79
N GLU A 72 -59.59 34.97 17.69
CA GLU A 72 -59.34 35.91 16.58
C GLU A 72 -57.88 36.40 16.55
N THR A 73 -57.28 36.68 17.71
CA THR A 73 -55.92 37.22 17.80
C THR A 73 -54.87 36.16 17.44
N ILE A 74 -55.07 34.91 17.89
CA ILE A 74 -54.24 33.76 17.48
C ILE A 74 -54.34 33.57 15.96
N LYS A 75 -55.55 33.50 15.40
CA LYS A 75 -55.78 33.32 13.95
C LYS A 75 -55.15 34.40 13.08
N ALA A 76 -54.99 35.62 13.61
CA ALA A 76 -54.40 36.74 12.90
C ALA A 76 -52.85 36.77 12.93
N ASN A 77 -52.21 36.04 13.85
CA ASN A 77 -50.75 36.15 14.11
C ASN A 77 -49.99 34.81 14.08
N VAL A 78 -50.66 33.69 13.80
CA VAL A 78 -50.05 32.35 13.80
C VAL A 78 -48.92 32.22 12.74
N PRO A 79 -47.69 31.81 13.13
CA PRO A 79 -46.60 31.52 12.19
C PRO A 79 -46.93 30.41 11.20
N GLY A 80 -46.30 30.41 10.02
CA GLY A 80 -46.57 29.43 8.97
C GLY A 80 -46.16 27.99 9.32
N GLU A 81 -45.25 27.84 10.27
CA GLU A 81 -44.67 26.58 10.73
C GLU A 81 -45.47 25.89 11.86
N ILE A 82 -46.51 26.52 12.40
CA ILE A 82 -47.35 25.97 13.48
C ILE A 82 -48.84 26.03 13.10
N THR A 83 -49.53 24.89 13.17
CA THR A 83 -50.94 24.78 12.84
C THR A 83 -51.81 25.06 14.06
N TYR A 84 -52.65 26.09 14.02
CA TYR A 84 -53.66 26.32 15.05
C TYR A 84 -54.98 25.61 14.70
N HIS A 85 -55.37 24.63 15.53
CA HIS A 85 -56.55 23.77 15.32
C HIS A 85 -57.86 24.37 15.86
N GLY A 86 -57.82 25.56 16.46
CA GLY A 86 -58.98 26.22 17.07
C GLY A 86 -59.10 25.99 18.58
N MET A 87 -60.13 26.61 19.15
CA MET A 87 -60.49 26.48 20.57
C MET A 87 -61.52 25.37 20.81
N SER A 88 -61.41 24.68 21.95
CA SER A 88 -62.35 23.67 22.41
C SER A 88 -62.67 23.85 23.91
N SER A 89 -63.73 23.20 24.39
CA SER A 89 -64.05 23.14 25.83
C SER A 89 -63.32 21.96 26.48
N GLY A 90 -62.53 22.25 27.51
CA GLY A 90 -61.85 21.25 28.33
C GLY A 90 -62.69 20.78 29.53
N ALA A 91 -62.03 20.16 30.50
CA ALA A 91 -62.63 19.83 31.79
C ALA A 91 -63.07 21.10 32.55
N ASP A 92 -64.08 20.95 33.43
CA ASP A 92 -64.57 21.97 34.36
C ASP A 92 -64.83 23.38 33.75
N GLY A 93 -65.20 23.43 32.47
CA GLY A 93 -65.53 24.67 31.76
C GLY A 93 -64.33 25.46 31.23
N ALA A 94 -63.10 24.92 31.34
CA ALA A 94 -61.90 25.53 30.78
C ALA A 94 -61.98 25.66 29.25
N THR A 95 -61.28 26.64 28.69
CA THR A 95 -61.10 26.80 27.23
C THR A 95 -59.69 26.36 26.86
N VAL A 96 -59.57 25.54 25.82
CA VAL A 96 -58.30 24.96 25.35
C VAL A 96 -58.00 25.41 23.94
N TYR A 97 -56.83 26.00 23.70
CA TYR A 97 -56.33 26.41 22.38
C TYR A 97 -55.24 25.44 21.95
N ASN A 98 -55.41 24.80 20.79
CA ASN A 98 -54.57 23.68 20.37
C ASN A 98 -53.70 24.05 19.17
N PHE A 99 -52.40 23.83 19.31
CA PHE A 99 -51.37 24.12 18.31
C PHE A 99 -50.60 22.85 17.97
N GLU A 100 -50.13 22.70 16.73
CA GLU A 100 -49.34 21.54 16.31
C GLU A 100 -48.21 21.94 15.35
N ILE A 101 -46.99 21.48 15.66
CA ILE A 101 -45.84 21.50 14.74
C ILE A 101 -45.63 20.08 14.24
N THR A 102 -45.88 19.79 12.96
CA THR A 102 -45.58 18.51 12.32
C THR A 102 -44.22 18.56 11.64
N PHE A 103 -43.45 17.47 11.66
CA PHE A 103 -42.09 17.41 11.10
C PHE A 103 -41.76 16.07 10.43
N THR A 104 -40.86 16.10 9.44
CA THR A 104 -40.40 14.92 8.69
C THR A 104 -39.19 14.24 9.30
N ASP A 105 -38.40 14.97 10.06
CA ASP A 105 -37.10 14.59 10.62
C ASP A 105 -36.65 15.65 11.65
N PRO A 106 -35.58 15.39 12.44
CA PRO A 106 -35.10 16.33 13.45
C PRO A 106 -34.63 17.69 12.91
N ALA A 107 -34.10 17.75 11.68
CA ALA A 107 -33.58 18.99 11.11
C ALA A 107 -34.72 19.89 10.60
N ASP A 108 -35.77 19.29 10.03
CA ASP A 108 -37.04 19.97 9.74
C ASP A 108 -37.74 20.45 11.04
N TYR A 109 -37.69 19.66 12.13
CA TYR A 109 -38.21 20.08 13.43
C TYR A 109 -37.42 21.27 14.02
N GLU A 110 -36.09 21.21 14.05
CA GLU A 110 -35.23 22.31 14.53
C GLU A 110 -35.43 23.59 13.69
N ALA A 111 -35.47 23.46 12.36
CA ALA A 111 -35.68 24.59 11.45
C ALA A 111 -37.08 25.21 11.58
N LYS A 112 -38.10 24.42 11.94
CA LYS A 112 -39.44 24.93 12.28
C LYS A 112 -39.46 25.61 13.64
N ALA A 113 -38.86 24.99 14.65
CA ALA A 113 -38.73 25.56 15.99
C ALA A 113 -38.04 26.93 15.94
N GLN A 114 -36.89 27.04 15.25
CA GLN A 114 -36.18 28.33 15.10
C GLN A 114 -37.09 29.43 14.56
N LYS A 115 -37.84 29.20 13.47
CA LYS A 115 -38.72 30.22 12.90
C LYS A 115 -39.87 30.61 13.82
N VAL A 116 -40.38 29.67 14.63
CA VAL A 116 -41.42 29.95 15.63
C VAL A 116 -40.84 30.78 16.79
N LEU A 117 -39.60 30.51 17.21
CA LEU A 117 -38.85 31.32 18.16
C LEU A 117 -38.58 32.73 17.62
N ASP A 118 -38.12 32.85 16.36
CA ASP A 118 -37.88 34.11 15.66
C ASP A 118 -39.16 34.96 15.58
N ALA A 119 -40.29 34.33 15.23
CA ALA A 119 -41.61 34.97 15.19
C ALA A 119 -42.11 35.38 16.60
N GLY A 120 -41.67 34.67 17.64
CA GLY A 120 -41.87 35.05 19.04
C GLY A 120 -40.93 36.15 19.54
N GLY A 121 -39.87 36.49 18.80
CA GLY A 121 -38.82 37.40 19.25
C GLY A 121 -37.92 36.80 20.34
N VAL A 122 -37.82 35.47 20.42
CA VAL A 122 -37.03 34.77 21.43
C VAL A 122 -35.56 34.70 20.98
N ASP A 123 -34.66 35.35 21.73
CA ASP A 123 -33.21 35.35 21.47
C ASP A 123 -32.58 34.01 21.89
N LYS A 124 -32.87 32.96 21.11
CA LYS A 124 -32.42 31.58 21.30
C LYS A 124 -32.20 30.91 19.94
N GLN A 125 -31.06 30.25 19.77
CA GLN A 125 -30.85 29.31 18.68
C GLN A 125 -31.42 27.94 19.09
N ALA A 126 -32.34 27.40 18.29
CA ALA A 126 -32.88 26.06 18.47
C ALA A 126 -31.78 25.00 18.35
N SER A 127 -31.90 23.92 19.11
CA SER A 127 -31.04 22.75 19.06
C SER A 127 -31.91 21.52 19.34
N VAL A 128 -31.81 20.48 18.51
CA VAL A 128 -32.54 19.21 18.66
C VAL A 128 -31.62 18.01 18.42
N THR A 129 -31.47 17.15 19.43
CA THR A 129 -30.72 15.89 19.33
C THR A 129 -31.68 14.70 19.44
N LEU A 130 -31.85 13.92 18.36
CA LEU A 130 -32.64 12.68 18.37
C LEU A 130 -31.75 11.44 18.13
N THR A 131 -31.75 10.51 19.07
CA THR A 131 -31.21 9.16 18.91
C THR A 131 -32.37 8.18 18.72
N LEU A 132 -32.34 7.36 17.66
CA LEU A 132 -33.35 6.36 17.33
C LEU A 132 -32.84 4.92 17.52
N PRO A 133 -33.73 3.95 17.83
CA PRO A 133 -33.35 2.54 17.93
C PRO A 133 -32.99 1.97 16.56
N LYS A 134 -31.82 1.35 16.46
CA LYS A 134 -31.26 0.81 15.22
C LYS A 134 -30.72 -0.60 15.47
N LYS A 135 -31.60 -1.59 15.44
CA LYS A 135 -31.21 -2.99 15.70
C LYS A 135 -30.16 -3.49 14.68
N PRO A 136 -29.17 -4.29 15.10
CA PRO A 136 -28.93 -4.76 16.47
C PRO A 136 -28.19 -3.75 17.38
N PHE A 137 -27.67 -2.67 16.78
CA PHE A 137 -26.66 -1.77 17.35
C PHE A 137 -27.17 -0.73 18.35
N ALA A 138 -28.44 -0.33 18.32
CA ALA A 138 -29.00 0.63 19.28
C ALA A 138 -30.38 0.21 19.78
N GLU A 139 -30.62 0.35 21.08
CA GLU A 139 -31.90 0.10 21.75
C GLU A 139 -32.42 1.35 22.47
N GLY A 140 -33.75 1.52 22.43
CA GLY A 140 -34.41 2.73 22.91
C GLY A 140 -34.22 3.94 21.99
N ALA A 141 -34.85 5.05 22.36
CA ALA A 141 -34.68 6.36 21.75
C ALA A 141 -34.42 7.41 22.82
N ARG A 142 -33.86 8.56 22.44
CA ARG A 142 -33.75 9.74 23.29
C ARG A 142 -33.93 11.01 22.46
N ILE A 143 -34.64 11.98 23.00
CA ILE A 143 -34.81 13.32 22.44
C ILE A 143 -34.32 14.35 23.47
N ASP A 144 -33.49 15.29 23.03
CA ASP A 144 -33.02 16.45 23.79
C ASP A 144 -33.27 17.72 22.94
N GLU A 145 -33.87 18.75 23.54
CA GLU A 145 -34.09 20.06 22.93
C GLU A 145 -33.80 21.20 23.92
N ASN A 146 -33.44 22.39 23.44
CA ASN A 146 -33.07 23.53 24.29
C ASN A 146 -34.19 24.59 24.49
N PHE A 147 -35.40 24.32 24.00
CA PHE A 147 -36.56 25.22 24.04
C PHE A 147 -37.77 24.59 24.73
N THR A 148 -38.72 25.45 25.10
CA THR A 148 -39.96 25.10 25.83
C THR A 148 -41.18 25.40 24.95
N SER A 149 -42.33 24.84 25.30
CA SER A 149 -43.61 25.19 24.67
C SER A 149 -44.04 26.62 24.97
N ALA A 150 -43.55 27.21 26.08
CA ALA A 150 -43.69 28.63 26.36
C ALA A 150 -42.88 29.49 25.37
N ASP A 151 -41.62 29.12 25.06
CA ASP A 151 -40.83 29.78 24.02
C ASP A 151 -41.53 29.69 22.65
N LEU A 152 -42.06 28.49 22.30
CA LEU A 152 -42.78 28.24 21.04
C LEU A 152 -44.15 28.94 20.94
N LEU A 153 -44.67 29.50 22.03
CA LEU A 153 -45.91 30.29 22.05
C LEU A 153 -45.69 31.77 22.42
N ALA A 154 -44.44 32.23 22.51
CA ALA A 154 -44.11 33.63 22.81
C ALA A 154 -44.75 34.61 21.80
N TRP A 155 -44.89 34.22 20.52
CA TRP A 155 -45.61 35.01 19.50
C TRP A 155 -47.09 35.21 19.85
N ALA A 156 -47.75 34.19 20.42
CA ALA A 156 -49.16 34.25 20.79
C ALA A 156 -49.34 35.13 22.03
N ALA A 157 -48.46 34.97 23.02
CA ALA A 157 -48.46 35.80 24.22
C ALA A 157 -48.22 37.28 23.88
N ASN A 158 -47.20 37.59 23.06
CA ASN A 158 -46.89 38.94 22.60
C ASN A 158 -48.05 39.56 21.78
N ALA A 159 -48.71 38.77 20.92
CA ALA A 159 -49.88 39.23 20.16
C ALA A 159 -51.09 39.54 21.06
N LEU A 160 -51.31 38.74 22.11
CA LEU A 160 -52.37 38.96 23.09
C LEU A 160 -52.07 40.15 24.00
N GLU A 161 -50.83 40.30 24.49
CA GLU A 161 -50.37 41.44 25.27
C GLU A 161 -50.52 42.75 24.47
N ALA A 162 -50.14 42.76 23.18
CA ALA A 162 -50.32 43.92 22.30
C ALA A 162 -51.80 44.23 21.99
N LYS A 163 -52.71 43.27 22.16
CA LYS A 163 -54.15 43.38 21.87
C LYS A 163 -54.99 43.78 23.09
N LEU A 164 -54.64 43.24 24.26
CA LEU A 164 -55.41 43.32 25.51
C LEU A 164 -54.74 44.25 26.54
N GLY A 165 -53.42 44.41 26.46
CA GLY A 165 -52.59 45.11 27.42
C GLY A 165 -51.92 44.18 28.43
N SER A 166 -50.69 44.53 28.83
CA SER A 166 -49.87 43.81 29.82
C SER A 166 -50.53 43.62 31.18
N ASP A 167 -51.48 44.49 31.53
CA ASP A 167 -52.27 44.42 32.76
C ASP A 167 -53.38 43.34 32.70
N THR A 168 -53.51 42.62 31.58
CA THR A 168 -54.58 41.64 31.31
C THR A 168 -54.03 40.30 30.80
N VAL A 169 -53.04 40.33 29.89
CA VAL A 169 -52.26 39.15 29.48
C VAL A 169 -50.82 39.62 29.25
N SER A 170 -49.88 38.89 29.81
CA SER A 170 -48.44 39.12 29.71
C SER A 170 -47.70 37.89 29.16
N ALA A 171 -46.51 38.08 28.62
CA ALA A 171 -45.61 36.96 28.25
C ALA A 171 -45.35 35.98 29.42
N SER A 172 -45.36 36.47 30.67
CA SER A 172 -45.19 35.63 31.87
C SER A 172 -46.36 34.68 32.16
N ASP A 173 -47.58 34.99 31.70
CA ASP A 173 -48.75 34.13 31.97
C ASP A 173 -48.70 32.83 31.16
N PHE A 174 -47.83 32.75 30.15
CA PHE A 174 -47.57 31.54 29.36
C PHE A 174 -46.51 30.62 30.00
N SER A 175 -45.92 30.98 31.15
CA SER A 175 -44.92 30.15 31.83
C SER A 175 -45.53 29.05 32.75
N GLY A 176 -46.84 28.79 32.66
CA GLY A 176 -47.51 27.76 33.45
C GLY A 176 -47.27 26.36 32.89
N SER A 177 -46.34 25.62 33.48
CA SER A 177 -46.03 24.24 33.12
C SER A 177 -47.20 23.29 33.45
N GLY A 178 -47.77 22.66 32.44
CA GLY A 178 -48.77 21.59 32.57
C GLY A 178 -48.16 20.19 32.44
N GLU A 179 -48.97 19.25 31.96
CA GLU A 179 -48.53 17.88 31.67
C GLU A 179 -47.71 17.84 30.38
N VAL A 180 -46.47 17.34 30.45
CA VAL A 180 -45.60 17.09 29.29
C VAL A 180 -45.51 15.58 29.06
N THR A 181 -45.94 15.15 27.89
CA THR A 181 -45.90 13.74 27.45
C THR A 181 -44.98 13.57 26.24
N VAL A 182 -44.21 12.48 26.22
CA VAL A 182 -43.30 12.15 25.11
C VAL A 182 -43.49 10.69 24.72
N ALA A 183 -43.91 10.44 23.48
CA ALA A 183 -44.04 9.12 22.90
C ALA A 183 -42.87 8.85 21.94
N LEU A 184 -42.03 7.87 22.29
CA LEU A 184 -40.79 7.53 21.59
C LEU A 184 -40.82 6.10 21.01
N PRO A 185 -40.10 5.83 19.89
CA PRO A 185 -40.09 4.51 19.27
C PRO A 185 -39.55 3.40 20.19
N GLY A 186 -40.37 2.39 20.46
CA GLY A 186 -39.99 1.22 21.25
C GLY A 186 -39.96 1.44 22.77
N GLN A 187 -40.49 2.56 23.27
CA GLN A 187 -40.69 2.83 24.68
C GLN A 187 -42.19 3.01 25.00
N ASP A 188 -42.57 2.88 26.27
CA ASP A 188 -43.88 3.32 26.75
C ASP A 188 -43.96 4.86 26.74
N GLU A 189 -45.17 5.42 26.74
CA GLU A 189 -45.37 6.87 26.74
C GLU A 189 -44.89 7.49 28.06
N ILE A 190 -43.94 8.43 27.97
CA ILE A 190 -43.29 9.06 29.11
C ILE A 190 -44.12 10.26 29.55
N THR A 191 -44.64 10.25 30.78
CA THR A 191 -45.44 11.35 31.37
C THR A 191 -44.59 12.25 32.27
N ASP A 192 -45.20 13.33 32.76
CA ASP A 192 -44.67 14.22 33.81
C ASP A 192 -43.24 14.74 33.53
N GLN A 193 -42.91 14.94 32.25
CA GLN A 193 -41.60 15.46 31.85
C GLN A 193 -41.45 16.95 32.18
N LEU A 194 -40.21 17.40 32.28
CA LEU A 194 -39.87 18.81 32.38
C LEU A 194 -39.66 19.39 30.98
N GLU A 195 -39.79 20.72 30.84
CA GLU A 195 -39.29 21.43 29.66
C GLU A 195 -38.05 22.28 30.03
N PRO A 196 -37.05 22.44 29.14
CA PRO A 196 -36.92 21.81 27.82
C PRO A 196 -36.89 20.29 27.87
N ILE A 197 -37.40 19.63 26.81
CA ILE A 197 -37.58 18.17 26.82
C ILE A 197 -36.22 17.46 26.68
N ASP A 198 -35.82 16.75 27.73
CA ASP A 198 -34.73 15.76 27.71
C ASP A 198 -35.31 14.41 28.18
N ALA A 199 -35.71 13.57 27.23
CA ALA A 199 -36.57 12.42 27.48
C ALA A 199 -36.12 11.15 26.75
N GLY A 200 -36.27 10.00 27.42
CA GLY A 200 -35.95 8.68 26.89
C GLY A 200 -34.51 8.21 27.18
N GLU A 201 -34.30 6.90 27.13
CA GLU A 201 -32.99 6.26 27.26
C GLU A 201 -32.62 5.54 25.96
N ALA A 202 -31.42 5.81 25.44
CA ALA A 202 -30.85 5.10 24.30
C ALA A 202 -29.52 4.44 24.70
N SER A 203 -29.33 3.18 24.33
CA SER A 203 -28.12 2.39 24.60
C SER A 203 -27.45 1.93 23.31
N GLN A 204 -26.16 2.25 23.18
CA GLN A 204 -25.32 1.82 22.05
C GLN A 204 -24.67 0.46 22.33
N HIS A 205 -24.79 -0.41 21.33
CA HIS A 205 -24.32 -1.80 21.29
C HIS A 205 -23.68 -2.12 19.92
N GLY A 206 -23.12 -1.10 19.27
CA GLY A 206 -22.33 -1.21 18.06
C GLY A 206 -21.00 -1.96 18.26
N PHE A 207 -20.26 -2.11 17.17
CA PHE A 207 -18.88 -2.62 17.21
C PHE A 207 -17.95 -1.65 17.95
N THR A 208 -17.01 -2.19 18.71
CA THR A 208 -16.01 -1.40 19.45
C THR A 208 -14.70 -1.24 18.66
N ALA A 209 -14.43 -2.15 17.73
CA ALA A 209 -13.35 -1.99 16.75
C ALA A 209 -13.73 -2.55 15.38
N ILE A 210 -13.25 -1.89 14.33
CA ILE A 210 -13.23 -2.37 12.95
C ILE A 210 -11.78 -2.29 12.46
N ALA A 211 -11.23 -3.38 11.93
CA ALA A 211 -9.92 -3.39 11.28
C ALA A 211 -10.09 -3.77 9.80
N VAL A 212 -9.71 -2.86 8.90
CA VAL A 212 -9.81 -3.02 7.44
C VAL A 212 -8.41 -3.25 6.89
N LYS A 213 -8.08 -4.50 6.55
CA LYS A 213 -6.78 -4.85 5.97
C LYS A 213 -6.88 -5.00 4.46
N THR A 214 -5.94 -4.40 3.72
CA THR A 214 -5.94 -4.37 2.25
C THR A 214 -4.62 -4.93 1.70
N GLY A 215 -4.68 -5.84 0.73
CA GLY A 215 -3.52 -6.44 0.06
C GLY A 215 -3.56 -6.27 -1.45
N GLY A 216 -2.48 -6.69 -2.13
CA GLY A 216 -2.28 -6.48 -3.58
C GLY A 216 -1.82 -5.07 -3.95
N ILE A 217 -1.63 -4.17 -2.97
CA ILE A 217 -1.15 -2.80 -3.19
C ILE A 217 0.26 -2.88 -3.78
N GLY A 218 0.42 -2.41 -5.01
CA GLY A 218 1.71 -2.35 -5.69
C GLY A 218 2.17 -3.63 -6.41
N SER A 219 1.61 -4.82 -6.16
CA SER A 219 2.06 -6.10 -6.76
C SER A 219 1.47 -6.41 -8.15
N GLY A 220 0.63 -5.53 -8.70
CA GLY A 220 0.00 -5.74 -10.01
C GLY A 220 -1.08 -6.84 -10.06
N ASP A 221 -1.30 -7.55 -8.95
CA ASP A 221 -2.44 -8.44 -8.74
C ASP A 221 -3.77 -7.66 -8.59
N ALA A 222 -4.87 -8.39 -8.48
CA ALA A 222 -6.11 -7.81 -7.96
C ALA A 222 -5.95 -7.43 -6.48
N LEU A 223 -6.55 -6.32 -6.07
CA LEU A 223 -6.58 -5.92 -4.67
C LEU A 223 -7.48 -6.88 -3.88
N THR A 224 -7.08 -7.15 -2.64
CA THR A 224 -7.82 -7.99 -1.70
C THR A 224 -8.12 -7.16 -0.45
N ARG A 225 -9.23 -7.45 0.24
CA ARG A 225 -9.57 -6.75 1.49
C ARG A 225 -10.27 -7.68 2.47
N THR A 226 -9.87 -7.61 3.74
CA THR A 226 -10.57 -8.25 4.86
C THR A 226 -11.01 -7.20 5.88
N ILE A 227 -12.22 -7.37 6.42
CA ILE A 227 -12.80 -6.49 7.43
C ILE A 227 -13.08 -7.34 8.68
N THR A 228 -12.34 -7.07 9.75
CA THR A 228 -12.55 -7.68 11.06
C THR A 228 -13.44 -6.78 11.90
N TYR A 229 -14.58 -7.29 12.33
CA TYR A 229 -15.52 -6.65 13.24
C TYR A 229 -15.31 -7.21 14.65
N THR A 230 -15.18 -6.36 15.67
CA THR A 230 -15.10 -6.76 17.09
C THR A 230 -16.29 -6.21 17.85
N LEU A 231 -17.03 -7.10 18.52
CA LEU A 231 -18.26 -6.80 19.27
C LEU A 231 -18.17 -7.34 20.70
N PRO A 232 -18.45 -6.51 21.74
CA PRO A 232 -18.43 -6.97 23.12
C PRO A 232 -19.32 -8.19 23.37
N ALA A 233 -18.84 -9.14 24.19
CA ALA A 233 -19.54 -10.37 24.51
C ALA A 233 -20.99 -10.14 24.98
N ASP A 234 -21.20 -9.16 25.87
CA ASP A 234 -22.53 -8.78 26.38
C ASP A 234 -23.42 -8.13 25.32
N SER A 235 -22.84 -7.31 24.42
CA SER A 235 -23.56 -6.71 23.29
C SER A 235 -24.07 -7.80 22.35
N TYR A 236 -23.24 -8.77 21.99
CA TYR A 236 -23.64 -9.93 21.18
C TYR A 236 -24.72 -10.78 21.86
N ALA A 237 -24.57 -11.05 23.16
CA ALA A 237 -25.46 -11.91 23.92
C ALA A 237 -26.92 -11.42 24.00
N ARG A 238 -27.17 -10.11 23.84
CA ARG A 238 -28.52 -9.52 23.77
C ARG A 238 -29.36 -10.05 22.61
N SER A 239 -28.83 -10.03 21.38
CA SER A 239 -29.55 -10.56 20.21
C SER A 239 -28.62 -11.23 19.18
N PRO A 240 -28.11 -12.43 19.48
CA PRO A 240 -27.17 -13.15 18.62
C PRO A 240 -27.60 -13.28 17.16
N LYS A 241 -28.90 -13.51 16.94
CA LYS A 241 -29.49 -13.69 15.61
C LYS A 241 -29.51 -12.42 14.78
N ASP A 242 -29.69 -11.26 15.40
CA ASP A 242 -29.80 -9.99 14.68
C ASP A 242 -28.41 -9.53 14.22
N TYR A 243 -27.34 -9.79 15.01
CA TYR A 243 -25.96 -9.57 14.56
C TYR A 243 -25.53 -10.54 13.46
N ASP A 244 -25.82 -11.85 13.60
CA ASP A 244 -25.46 -12.83 12.57
C ASP A 244 -26.22 -12.58 11.26
N ALA A 245 -27.53 -12.33 11.31
CA ALA A 245 -28.31 -11.96 10.13
C ALA A 245 -27.88 -10.61 9.53
N TRP A 246 -27.35 -9.68 10.34
CA TRP A 246 -26.79 -8.43 9.83
C TRP A 246 -25.48 -8.66 9.07
N ILE A 247 -24.54 -9.43 9.64
CA ILE A 247 -23.27 -9.81 8.97
C ILE A 247 -23.55 -10.57 7.66
N ASP A 248 -24.50 -11.51 7.66
CA ASP A 248 -24.95 -12.20 6.45
C ASP A 248 -25.50 -11.21 5.41
N SER A 249 -26.22 -10.16 5.84
CA SER A 249 -26.83 -9.16 4.94
C SER A 249 -25.85 -8.14 4.34
N VAL A 250 -24.69 -7.90 4.97
CA VAL A 250 -23.66 -6.98 4.48
C VAL A 250 -22.47 -7.69 3.82
N THR A 251 -22.43 -9.02 3.86
CA THR A 251 -21.45 -9.83 3.12
C THR A 251 -21.72 -9.72 1.61
N PRO A 252 -20.81 -9.11 0.80
CA PRO A 252 -21.08 -8.92 -0.63
C PRO A 252 -21.04 -10.24 -1.42
N ASP A 253 -21.66 -10.26 -2.60
CA ASP A 253 -21.71 -11.44 -3.49
C ASP A 253 -20.30 -12.02 -3.75
N GLY A 254 -20.09 -13.28 -3.34
CA GLY A 254 -18.81 -14.00 -3.45
C GLY A 254 -17.86 -13.80 -2.26
N GLY A 255 -18.12 -12.85 -1.38
CA GLY A 255 -17.43 -12.68 -0.10
C GLY A 255 -17.76 -13.77 0.91
N LYS A 256 -17.05 -13.78 2.05
CA LYS A 256 -17.23 -14.77 3.13
C LYS A 256 -16.96 -14.15 4.49
N ALA A 257 -17.91 -14.24 5.41
CA ALA A 257 -17.68 -13.97 6.83
C ALA A 257 -17.35 -15.26 7.58
N GLU A 258 -16.23 -15.28 8.31
CA GLU A 258 -15.90 -16.34 9.27
C GLU A 258 -16.00 -15.79 10.70
N LYS A 259 -16.67 -16.53 11.59
CA LYS A 259 -16.97 -16.10 12.96
C LYS A 259 -16.04 -16.76 13.98
N SER A 260 -15.54 -15.98 14.93
CA SER A 260 -14.63 -16.41 15.98
C SER A 260 -14.91 -15.70 17.32
N THR A 261 -14.07 -15.97 18.31
CA THR A 261 -14.06 -15.31 19.61
C THR A 261 -12.60 -15.03 19.96
N ASP A 262 -12.30 -13.84 20.46
CA ASP A 262 -10.92 -13.44 20.79
C ASP A 262 -10.52 -13.75 22.24
N ASP A 263 -9.27 -13.41 22.59
CA ASP A 263 -8.68 -13.67 23.91
C ASP A 263 -9.40 -12.93 25.07
N ASN A 264 -10.19 -11.88 24.79
CA ASN A 264 -11.02 -11.21 25.79
C ASN A 264 -12.38 -11.88 25.98
N GLY A 265 -12.77 -12.77 25.06
CA GLY A 265 -14.11 -13.36 24.97
C GLY A 265 -15.06 -12.59 24.06
N ASP A 266 -14.60 -11.54 23.38
CA ASP A 266 -15.43 -10.74 22.48
C ASP A 266 -15.68 -11.48 21.16
N THR A 267 -16.84 -11.23 20.57
CA THR A 267 -17.25 -11.90 19.33
C THR A 267 -16.64 -11.18 18.14
N GLN A 268 -15.96 -11.93 17.28
CA GLN A 268 -15.37 -11.38 16.06
C GLN A 268 -15.95 -12.04 14.81
N TRP A 269 -16.02 -11.27 13.73
CA TRP A 269 -16.26 -11.77 12.38
C TRP A 269 -15.16 -11.22 11.46
N VAL A 270 -14.55 -12.08 10.65
CA VAL A 270 -13.60 -11.70 9.60
C VAL A 270 -14.29 -11.88 8.26
N LEU A 271 -14.69 -10.77 7.64
CA LEU A 271 -15.27 -10.73 6.31
C LEU A 271 -14.17 -10.59 5.27
N THR A 272 -13.94 -11.63 4.47
CA THR A 272 -13.10 -11.56 3.27
C THR A 272 -13.95 -11.11 2.09
N LEU A 273 -13.55 -10.00 1.45
CA LEU A 273 -14.18 -9.46 0.26
C LEU A 273 -13.65 -10.14 -1.02
N PRO A 274 -14.44 -10.19 -2.11
CA PRO A 274 -13.94 -10.60 -3.43
C PRO A 274 -12.74 -9.77 -3.89
N GLU A 275 -11.84 -10.39 -4.65
CA GLU A 275 -10.72 -9.69 -5.29
C GLU A 275 -11.22 -8.70 -6.36
N GLY A 276 -10.58 -7.53 -6.50
CA GLY A 276 -11.04 -6.52 -7.45
C GLY A 276 -10.07 -5.36 -7.67
N ASP A 277 -10.52 -4.34 -8.40
CA ASP A 277 -9.85 -3.03 -8.45
C ASP A 277 -10.28 -2.14 -7.27
N ALA A 278 -9.65 -0.97 -7.12
CA ALA A 278 -9.91 -0.06 -6.01
C ALA A 278 -11.36 0.45 -5.97
N GLN A 279 -12.04 0.58 -7.12
CA GLN A 279 -13.44 0.98 -7.18
C GLN A 279 -14.37 -0.15 -6.73
N ALA A 280 -14.09 -1.39 -7.16
CA ALA A 280 -14.81 -2.59 -6.72
C ALA A 280 -14.65 -2.81 -5.20
N ILE A 281 -13.41 -2.73 -4.69
CA ILE A 281 -13.12 -2.84 -3.26
C ILE A 281 -13.81 -1.73 -2.45
N SER A 282 -13.89 -0.50 -2.97
CA SER A 282 -14.64 0.59 -2.32
C SER A 282 -16.13 0.27 -2.22
N ALA A 283 -16.79 -0.10 -3.32
CA ALA A 283 -18.22 -0.42 -3.33
C ALA A 283 -18.58 -1.65 -2.45
N GLN A 284 -17.67 -2.63 -2.36
CA GLN A 284 -17.79 -3.75 -1.44
C GLN A 284 -17.57 -3.33 0.03
N THR A 285 -16.67 -2.39 0.30
CA THR A 285 -16.45 -1.81 1.64
C THR A 285 -17.67 -1.00 2.11
N ASP A 286 -18.25 -0.18 1.23
CA ASP A 286 -19.51 0.54 1.47
C ASP A 286 -20.65 -0.43 1.83
N THR A 287 -20.77 -1.54 1.10
CA THR A 287 -21.74 -2.60 1.39
C THR A 287 -21.49 -3.22 2.77
N ALA A 288 -20.25 -3.62 3.03
CA ALA A 288 -19.82 -4.29 4.26
C ALA A 288 -19.94 -3.44 5.53
N LEU A 289 -19.74 -2.12 5.43
CA LEU A 289 -19.89 -1.17 6.54
C LEU A 289 -21.27 -0.49 6.56
N ASN A 290 -22.17 -0.86 5.63
CA ASN A 290 -23.50 -0.28 5.46
C ASN A 290 -23.46 1.26 5.43
N THR A 291 -22.72 1.79 4.45
CA THR A 291 -22.44 3.22 4.23
C THR A 291 -22.33 3.51 2.73
N SER A 292 -22.02 4.76 2.35
CA SER A 292 -21.91 5.22 0.95
C SER A 292 -20.85 6.33 0.81
N GLY A 293 -19.71 6.14 1.49
CA GLY A 293 -18.73 7.19 1.73
C GLY A 293 -17.31 6.68 1.92
N THR A 294 -17.05 5.40 1.65
CA THR A 294 -15.69 4.85 1.65
C THR A 294 -15.04 5.00 0.28
N SER A 295 -13.71 5.16 0.27
CA SER A 295 -12.95 5.32 -0.98
C SER A 295 -11.53 4.83 -0.81
N LEU A 296 -11.14 3.82 -1.58
CA LEU A 296 -9.76 3.42 -1.77
C LEU A 296 -9.24 4.04 -3.07
N GLU A 297 -8.17 4.83 -2.99
CA GLU A 297 -7.41 5.35 -4.12
C GLU A 297 -5.94 4.97 -3.94
N VAL A 298 -5.34 4.39 -4.97
CA VAL A 298 -3.92 4.01 -5.02
C VAL A 298 -3.31 4.65 -6.25
N THR A 299 -2.49 5.68 -6.06
CA THR A 299 -1.74 6.35 -7.12
C THR A 299 -0.25 6.11 -6.95
N THR A 300 0.51 6.06 -8.04
CA THR A 300 1.96 5.89 -8.01
C THR A 300 2.59 6.89 -8.97
N GLU A 301 3.50 7.71 -8.44
CA GLU A 301 4.19 8.75 -9.19
C GLU A 301 5.71 8.47 -9.16
N PRO A 302 6.41 8.55 -10.31
CA PRO A 302 7.87 8.42 -10.34
C PRO A 302 8.53 9.64 -9.70
N ASP A 303 9.63 9.42 -9.01
CA ASP A 303 10.42 10.48 -8.39
C ASP A 303 11.13 11.33 -9.45
N SER A 304 11.15 12.66 -9.24
CA SER A 304 11.69 13.63 -10.21
C SER A 304 13.22 13.71 -10.25
N GLU A 305 13.92 13.21 -9.23
CA GLU A 305 15.38 13.17 -9.16
C GLU A 305 15.93 11.77 -9.54
N ASN A 306 15.23 10.69 -9.19
CA ASN A 306 15.62 9.31 -9.57
C ASN A 306 14.45 8.52 -10.18
N PRO A 307 14.38 8.33 -11.51
CA PRO A 307 13.25 7.69 -12.19
C PRO A 307 13.08 6.17 -11.98
N LEU A 308 13.91 5.53 -11.13
CA LEU A 308 13.62 4.19 -10.60
C LEU A 308 13.01 4.21 -9.19
N ARG A 309 13.05 5.34 -8.48
CA ARG A 309 12.29 5.55 -7.26
C ARG A 309 10.88 6.01 -7.64
N SER A 310 9.90 5.50 -6.91
CA SER A 310 8.50 5.89 -7.02
C SER A 310 7.93 6.16 -5.63
N THR A 311 6.91 7.01 -5.58
CA THR A 311 6.09 7.20 -4.39
C THR A 311 4.69 6.70 -4.69
N THR A 312 4.20 5.76 -3.88
CA THR A 312 2.82 5.28 -3.93
C THR A 312 2.04 5.89 -2.78
N TYR A 313 0.98 6.62 -3.13
CA TYR A 313 0.04 7.21 -2.20
C TYR A 313 -1.17 6.27 -2.09
N VAL A 314 -1.50 5.86 -0.86
CA VAL A 314 -2.71 5.09 -0.56
C VAL A 314 -3.62 5.99 0.26
N THR A 315 -4.76 6.36 -0.32
CA THR A 315 -5.82 7.10 0.36
C THR A 315 -6.97 6.14 0.62
N ASP A 316 -7.32 5.93 1.89
CA ASP A 316 -8.36 4.99 2.31
C ASP A 316 -9.31 5.73 3.26
N THR A 317 -10.42 6.22 2.72
CA THR A 317 -11.50 6.85 3.50
C THR A 317 -12.43 5.76 4.01
N LEU A 318 -12.61 5.67 5.33
CA LEU A 318 -13.37 4.63 5.99
C LEU A 318 -14.27 5.22 7.08
N THR A 319 -15.50 4.73 7.21
CA THR A 319 -16.38 5.13 8.32
C THR A 319 -17.18 3.95 8.84
N CYS A 320 -17.37 3.92 10.16
CA CYS A 320 -18.25 2.97 10.84
C CYS A 320 -19.30 3.65 11.73
N SER A 321 -19.52 4.97 11.61
CA SER A 321 -20.50 5.70 12.46
C SER A 321 -21.94 5.17 12.34
N THR A 322 -22.22 4.37 11.32
CA THR A 322 -23.49 3.66 11.12
C THR A 322 -23.63 2.37 11.95
N ILE A 323 -22.55 1.82 12.50
CA ILE A 323 -22.49 0.46 13.10
C ILE A 323 -21.61 0.34 14.36
N CYS A 324 -20.72 1.30 14.61
CA CYS A 324 -19.86 1.38 15.79
C CYS A 324 -20.59 2.02 16.99
N THR A 325 -20.06 1.85 18.20
CA THR A 325 -20.41 2.74 19.33
C THR A 325 -19.75 4.12 19.15
N ASP A 326 -20.19 5.12 19.91
CA ASP A 326 -19.59 6.47 19.94
C ASP A 326 -18.10 6.46 20.37
N SER A 327 -17.65 5.35 20.97
CA SER A 327 -16.26 5.05 21.36
C SER A 327 -15.56 4.04 20.44
N GLY A 328 -16.23 3.57 19.39
CA GLY A 328 -15.73 2.56 18.47
C GLY A 328 -14.69 3.13 17.51
N VAL A 329 -13.66 2.33 17.19
CA VAL A 329 -12.53 2.76 16.37
C VAL A 329 -12.41 1.96 15.08
N ILE A 330 -12.20 2.65 13.95
CA ILE A 330 -11.84 2.03 12.67
C ILE A 330 -10.34 2.24 12.38
N ARG A 331 -9.68 1.23 11.82
CA ARG A 331 -8.27 1.29 11.39
C ARG A 331 -8.12 0.70 10.00
N ALA A 332 -7.25 1.32 9.19
CA ALA A 332 -6.78 0.80 7.93
C ALA A 332 -5.42 0.12 8.12
N GLU A 333 -5.22 -1.04 7.50
CA GLU A 333 -3.92 -1.72 7.37
C GLU A 333 -3.66 -2.07 5.91
N HIS A 334 -2.40 -2.06 5.50
CA HIS A 334 -1.99 -2.22 4.10
C HIS A 334 -0.81 -3.20 4.01
N ASP A 335 -1.02 -4.35 3.36
CA ASP A 335 0.07 -5.24 2.94
C ASP A 335 0.70 -4.69 1.65
N VAL A 336 1.95 -4.24 1.76
CA VAL A 336 2.79 -3.75 0.66
C VAL A 336 4.02 -4.67 0.47
N PRO A 337 4.67 -4.68 -0.71
CA PRO A 337 5.84 -5.50 -0.96
C PRO A 337 7.02 -5.25 -0.02
N GLU A 338 7.85 -6.27 0.20
CA GLU A 338 9.08 -6.14 0.99
C GLU A 338 10.03 -5.10 0.37
N GLY A 339 10.60 -4.23 1.21
CA GLY A 339 11.48 -3.14 0.76
C GLY A 339 10.78 -1.80 0.50
N TRP A 340 9.45 -1.70 0.64
CA TRP A 340 8.74 -0.43 0.61
C TRP A 340 9.00 0.39 1.89
N GLU A 341 9.55 1.59 1.75
CA GLU A 341 9.88 2.52 2.82
C GLU A 341 8.65 3.37 3.18
N HIS A 342 8.07 3.15 4.35
CA HIS A 342 6.95 3.95 4.84
C HIS A 342 7.41 5.38 5.21
N LEU A 343 7.01 6.38 4.43
CA LEU A 343 7.40 7.78 4.63
C LEU A 343 6.57 8.48 5.71
N THR A 344 5.24 8.44 5.56
CA THR A 344 4.30 9.18 6.41
C THR A 344 2.95 8.48 6.47
N GLU A 345 2.44 8.32 7.68
CA GLU A 345 1.05 7.96 7.97
C GLU A 345 0.30 9.24 8.39
N SER A 346 -0.71 9.63 7.62
CA SER A 346 -1.78 10.47 8.13
C SER A 346 -2.74 9.55 8.86
N GLY A 347 -2.57 9.42 10.18
CA GLY A 347 -3.45 8.60 11.02
C GLY A 347 -4.90 9.05 10.87
N VAL A 348 -5.83 8.09 10.93
CA VAL A 348 -7.26 8.29 10.59
C VAL A 348 -7.81 9.58 11.20
N ASP A 349 -8.14 10.53 10.34
CA ASP A 349 -8.75 11.81 10.71
C ASP A 349 -10.13 11.56 11.34
N SER A 350 -10.35 12.05 12.56
CA SER A 350 -11.54 11.75 13.35
C SER A 350 -12.84 12.30 12.77
N ASP A 351 -12.74 13.35 11.97
CA ASP A 351 -13.87 14.17 11.54
C ASP A 351 -14.31 13.75 10.12
N THR A 352 -13.40 13.13 9.36
CA THR A 352 -13.62 12.68 7.97
C THR A 352 -13.46 11.17 7.77
N GLY A 353 -12.94 10.43 8.75
CA GLY A 353 -12.66 8.99 8.63
C GLY A 353 -11.51 8.66 7.67
N LYS A 354 -10.71 9.66 7.29
CA LYS A 354 -9.73 9.53 6.22
C LYS A 354 -8.36 9.08 6.72
N SER A 355 -7.89 7.93 6.24
CA SER A 355 -6.47 7.56 6.27
C SER A 355 -5.77 8.04 5.01
N THR A 356 -4.49 8.41 5.11
CA THR A 356 -3.64 8.66 3.92
C THR A 356 -2.20 8.28 4.23
N VAL A 357 -1.75 7.18 3.64
CA VAL A 357 -0.44 6.57 3.88
C VAL A 357 0.43 6.71 2.64
N THR A 358 1.71 7.04 2.83
CA THR A 358 2.65 7.28 1.72
C THR A 358 3.86 6.36 1.83
N TYR A 359 4.12 5.60 0.77
CA TYR A 359 5.24 4.67 0.65
C TYR A 359 6.19 5.13 -0.44
N SER A 360 7.49 5.15 -0.17
CA SER A 360 8.52 5.22 -1.21
C SER A 360 9.03 3.81 -1.50
N HIS A 361 9.28 3.50 -2.76
CA HIS A 361 9.90 2.25 -3.17
C HIS A 361 10.81 2.49 -4.37
N MET A 362 11.63 1.49 -4.69
CA MET A 362 12.58 1.57 -5.79
C MET A 362 12.52 0.30 -6.61
N VAL A 363 12.38 0.45 -7.93
CA VAL A 363 12.49 -0.63 -8.91
C VAL A 363 13.93 -1.16 -8.86
N LEU A 364 14.13 -2.33 -8.24
CA LEU A 364 15.47 -2.87 -8.00
C LEU A 364 16.07 -3.52 -9.26
N VAL A 365 17.36 -3.26 -9.51
CA VAL A 365 18.12 -4.06 -10.48
C VAL A 365 18.32 -5.46 -9.90
N GLN A 366 17.74 -6.48 -10.54
CA GLN A 366 17.80 -7.87 -10.06
C GLN A 366 19.16 -8.51 -10.35
N ASP A 367 19.74 -8.22 -11.52
CA ASP A 367 21.05 -8.71 -11.97
C ASP A 367 21.68 -7.68 -12.92
N PHE A 368 23.00 -7.52 -12.83
CA PHE A 368 23.78 -6.64 -13.69
C PHE A 368 24.95 -7.38 -14.30
N ARG A 369 25.11 -7.24 -15.62
CA ARG A 369 26.18 -7.88 -16.39
C ARG A 369 26.93 -6.88 -17.25
N ALA A 370 28.23 -6.75 -17.00
CA ALA A 370 29.14 -6.04 -17.87
C ALA A 370 29.94 -7.06 -18.70
N THR A 371 29.93 -6.93 -20.03
CA THR A 371 30.70 -7.78 -20.95
C THR A 371 31.65 -6.93 -21.76
N THR A 372 32.96 -7.08 -21.54
CA THR A 372 34.02 -6.52 -22.39
C THR A 372 34.44 -7.57 -23.44
N THR A 373 34.40 -7.21 -24.72
CA THR A 373 35.00 -7.99 -25.81
C THR A 373 36.23 -7.24 -26.31
N ILE A 374 37.43 -7.84 -26.21
CA ILE A 374 38.70 -7.20 -26.59
C ILE A 374 38.97 -7.43 -28.09
N GLY A 375 39.27 -6.37 -28.84
CA GLY A 375 39.67 -6.44 -30.25
C GLY A 375 41.17 -6.76 -30.45
N GLU A 376 41.50 -7.47 -31.54
CA GLU A 376 42.88 -7.90 -31.86
C GLU A 376 43.91 -6.76 -31.95
N VAL A 377 43.48 -5.57 -32.36
CA VAL A 377 44.30 -4.36 -32.54
C VAL A 377 43.97 -3.25 -31.53
N GLY A 378 43.33 -3.63 -30.41
CA GLY A 378 42.80 -2.70 -29.41
C GLY A 378 41.42 -2.15 -29.76
N GLY A 379 40.74 -1.58 -28.75
CA GLY A 379 39.30 -1.31 -28.82
C GLY A 379 38.49 -2.60 -28.70
N GLY A 380 37.29 -2.60 -29.26
CA GLY A 380 36.36 -3.74 -29.18
C GLY A 380 34.94 -3.28 -28.84
N GLU A 381 34.32 -3.96 -27.87
CA GLU A 381 32.93 -3.74 -27.44
C GLU A 381 32.82 -3.81 -25.91
N VAL A 382 31.98 -2.95 -25.32
CA VAL A 382 31.52 -3.07 -23.93
C VAL A 382 29.99 -3.04 -23.92
N ALA A 383 29.38 -4.09 -23.40
CA ALA A 383 27.93 -4.18 -23.22
C ALA A 383 27.56 -4.21 -21.72
N TYR A 384 26.64 -3.34 -21.32
CA TYR A 384 26.10 -3.24 -19.98
C TYR A 384 24.63 -3.64 -20.00
N ALA A 385 24.29 -4.74 -19.32
CA ALA A 385 22.96 -5.32 -19.29
C ALA A 385 22.38 -5.28 -17.86
N TYR A 386 21.16 -4.77 -17.75
CA TYR A 386 20.41 -4.58 -16.51
C TYR A 386 19.13 -5.38 -16.57
N THR A 387 18.90 -6.27 -15.60
CA THR A 387 17.70 -7.10 -15.55
C THR A 387 16.76 -6.61 -14.45
N PHE A 388 15.49 -6.43 -14.81
CA PHE A 388 14.37 -6.03 -13.95
C PHE A 388 13.27 -7.08 -14.02
N SER A 389 12.29 -7.01 -13.12
CA SER A 389 11.08 -7.81 -13.28
C SER A 389 10.27 -7.33 -14.50
N LYS A 390 9.49 -8.23 -15.08
CA LYS A 390 8.53 -7.90 -16.15
C LYS A 390 7.34 -7.08 -15.63
N GLU A 391 7.09 -7.11 -14.33
CA GLU A 391 6.03 -6.35 -13.66
C GLU A 391 6.41 -4.86 -13.54
N ASP A 392 7.66 -4.58 -13.11
CA ASP A 392 8.23 -3.23 -13.09
C ASP A 392 8.28 -2.63 -14.49
N ASP A 393 8.70 -3.42 -15.48
CA ASP A 393 8.76 -2.99 -16.88
C ASP A 393 7.37 -2.68 -17.48
N ALA A 394 6.34 -3.42 -17.09
CA ALA A 394 4.96 -3.16 -17.52
C ALA A 394 4.42 -1.83 -16.97
N LYS A 395 4.89 -1.38 -15.79
CA LYS A 395 4.49 -0.12 -15.14
C LYS A 395 5.37 1.06 -15.54
N MET A 396 6.69 0.87 -15.58
CA MET A 396 7.73 1.90 -15.63
C MET A 396 8.76 1.72 -16.75
N GLY A 397 8.57 0.79 -17.70
CA GLY A 397 9.56 0.45 -18.74
C GLY A 397 10.12 1.62 -19.55
N LYS A 398 9.34 2.68 -19.77
CA LYS A 398 9.82 3.94 -20.38
C LYS A 398 10.87 4.64 -19.53
N ASP A 399 10.65 4.71 -18.23
CA ASP A 399 11.47 5.47 -17.29
C ASP A 399 12.65 4.63 -16.79
N ILE A 400 12.50 3.30 -16.75
CA ILE A 400 13.61 2.32 -16.73
C ILE A 400 14.52 2.50 -17.95
N ALA A 401 13.98 2.56 -19.17
CA ALA A 401 14.77 2.76 -20.38
C ALA A 401 15.51 4.12 -20.38
N ALA A 402 14.89 5.17 -19.84
CA ALA A 402 15.54 6.47 -19.64
C ALA A 402 16.67 6.40 -18.60
N TRP A 403 16.45 5.74 -17.45
CA TRP A 403 17.48 5.55 -16.42
C TRP A 403 18.66 4.73 -16.92
N VAL A 404 18.42 3.62 -17.62
CA VAL A 404 19.48 2.77 -18.20
C VAL A 404 20.26 3.52 -19.29
N LYS A 405 19.66 4.51 -19.95
CA LYS A 405 20.40 5.37 -20.90
C LYS A 405 21.21 6.47 -20.20
N GLY A 406 20.64 7.08 -19.16
CA GLY A 406 21.18 8.29 -18.54
C GLY A 406 21.36 9.43 -19.56
N ASP A 407 22.36 10.28 -19.31
CA ASP A 407 22.72 11.39 -20.21
C ASP A 407 23.43 10.96 -21.52
N SER A 408 23.62 9.65 -21.75
CA SER A 408 24.44 9.16 -22.86
C SER A 408 23.85 9.49 -24.23
N ARG A 409 24.72 9.96 -25.14
CA ARG A 409 24.39 10.25 -26.54
C ARG A 409 24.28 9.01 -27.42
N ALA A 410 24.47 7.81 -26.85
CA ALA A 410 24.32 6.55 -27.55
C ALA A 410 22.86 6.30 -28.00
N ALA A 411 22.69 5.25 -28.80
CA ALA A 411 21.37 4.72 -29.15
C ALA A 411 20.63 4.23 -27.90
N ASP A 412 19.30 4.17 -27.97
CA ASP A 412 18.45 3.74 -26.86
C ASP A 412 18.73 2.26 -26.49
N PRO A 413 18.62 1.88 -25.20
CA PRO A 413 18.98 0.55 -24.74
C PRO A 413 18.12 -0.53 -25.39
N LYS A 414 18.76 -1.62 -25.81
CA LYS A 414 18.09 -2.77 -26.39
C LYS A 414 17.33 -3.53 -25.29
N ARG A 415 16.01 -3.37 -25.23
CA ARG A 415 15.10 -4.23 -24.44
C ARG A 415 15.06 -5.66 -25.03
N THR A 416 15.19 -6.65 -24.17
CA THR A 416 14.94 -8.07 -24.45
C THR A 416 14.19 -8.70 -23.29
N GLU A 417 13.31 -9.65 -23.56
CA GLU A 417 12.42 -10.27 -22.57
C GLU A 417 12.69 -11.77 -22.50
N ASP A 418 12.84 -12.31 -21.29
CA ASP A 418 13.09 -13.73 -21.04
C ASP A 418 12.32 -14.17 -19.79
N GLY A 419 11.34 -15.05 -19.99
CA GLY A 419 10.37 -15.45 -18.95
C GLY A 419 9.66 -14.26 -18.30
N ASP A 420 9.87 -14.15 -16.99
CA ASP A 420 9.28 -13.13 -16.11
C ASP A 420 10.22 -11.93 -15.86
N THR A 421 11.28 -11.82 -16.66
CA THR A 421 12.31 -10.76 -16.56
C THR A 421 12.48 -9.98 -17.87
N VAL A 422 12.92 -8.74 -17.74
CA VAL A 422 13.25 -7.86 -18.86
C VAL A 422 14.67 -7.32 -18.68
N THR A 423 15.52 -7.56 -19.67
CA THR A 423 16.89 -7.05 -19.70
C THR A 423 17.01 -5.89 -20.68
N TYR A 424 17.50 -4.75 -20.20
CA TYR A 424 17.91 -3.61 -21.02
C TYR A 424 19.43 -3.63 -21.22
N THR A 425 19.89 -3.54 -22.47
CA THR A 425 21.33 -3.57 -22.80
C THR A 425 21.78 -2.29 -23.52
N MET A 426 22.72 -1.56 -22.90
CA MET A 426 23.54 -0.54 -23.57
C MET A 426 24.79 -1.20 -24.17
N THR A 427 25.18 -0.82 -25.39
CA THR A 427 26.37 -1.38 -26.07
C THR A 427 27.20 -0.28 -26.72
N PHE A 428 28.47 -0.22 -26.36
CA PHE A 428 29.47 0.71 -26.86
C PHE A 428 30.51 -0.07 -27.67
N SER A 429 30.93 0.42 -28.83
CA SER A 429 31.91 -0.28 -29.67
C SER A 429 32.73 0.67 -30.54
N GLY A 430 34.00 0.37 -30.78
CA GLY A 430 34.88 1.21 -31.59
C GLY A 430 36.37 0.97 -31.34
N THR A 431 37.18 1.94 -31.75
CA THR A 431 38.61 1.99 -31.40
C THR A 431 38.79 2.22 -29.90
N ALA A 432 39.99 1.97 -29.35
CA ALA A 432 40.26 2.12 -27.92
C ALA A 432 39.95 3.53 -27.37
N GLU A 433 40.21 4.58 -28.16
CA GLU A 433 39.98 5.98 -27.79
C GLU A 433 38.47 6.32 -27.78
N GLN A 434 37.74 5.90 -28.82
CA GLN A 434 36.28 6.07 -28.89
C GLN A 434 35.58 5.29 -27.78
N LEU A 435 35.92 4.00 -27.60
CA LEU A 435 35.30 3.13 -26.62
C LEU A 435 35.52 3.64 -25.18
N ALA A 436 36.71 4.15 -24.86
CA ALA A 436 36.97 4.79 -23.57
C ALA A 436 36.22 6.12 -23.42
N GLY A 437 36.09 6.91 -24.49
CA GLY A 437 35.32 8.15 -24.50
C GLY A 437 33.82 7.93 -24.25
N ASP A 438 33.19 7.08 -25.06
CA ASP A 438 31.75 6.81 -25.01
C ASP A 438 31.33 6.12 -23.70
N VAL A 439 32.15 5.17 -23.21
CA VAL A 439 31.92 4.56 -21.88
C VAL A 439 32.20 5.56 -20.76
N GLY A 440 33.21 6.44 -20.90
CA GLY A 440 33.48 7.52 -19.95
C GLY A 440 32.32 8.49 -19.78
N GLU A 441 31.70 8.92 -20.89
CA GLU A 441 30.45 9.70 -20.89
C GLU A 441 29.33 8.95 -20.17
N TYR A 442 29.11 7.67 -20.50
CA TYR A 442 28.02 6.86 -19.94
C TYR A 442 28.14 6.60 -18.42
N ILE A 443 29.35 6.32 -17.91
CA ILE A 443 29.53 6.08 -16.47
C ILE A 443 29.55 7.37 -15.63
N GLY A 444 29.57 8.55 -16.27
CA GLY A 444 29.70 9.85 -15.59
C GLY A 444 31.12 10.13 -15.07
N ALA A 445 32.15 9.80 -15.84
CA ALA A 445 33.55 10.11 -15.52
C ALA A 445 34.02 11.42 -16.16
N ASP A 446 35.01 12.08 -15.55
CA ASP A 446 35.64 13.32 -16.03
C ASP A 446 36.58 13.12 -17.25
N GLY A 447 36.10 12.39 -18.27
CA GLY A 447 36.82 12.10 -19.51
C GLY A 447 36.86 10.61 -19.87
N PRO A 448 37.66 10.23 -20.88
CA PRO A 448 37.75 8.84 -21.35
C PRO A 448 38.19 7.88 -20.24
N TYR A 449 37.41 6.81 -20.03
CA TYR A 449 37.59 5.89 -18.92
C TYR A 449 37.62 4.42 -19.37
N GLY A 450 38.42 3.64 -18.66
CA GLY A 450 38.54 2.20 -18.86
C GLY A 450 39.49 1.85 -20.01
N THR A 451 39.95 0.60 -20.00
CA THR A 451 40.83 0.05 -21.03
C THR A 451 40.41 -1.38 -21.33
N GLY A 452 40.67 -1.84 -22.55
CA GLY A 452 40.60 -3.25 -22.94
C GLY A 452 41.80 -3.56 -23.81
N THR A 453 42.75 -4.35 -23.31
CA THR A 453 44.03 -4.60 -23.99
C THR A 453 44.45 -6.06 -23.90
N ILE A 454 45.17 -6.53 -24.92
CA ILE A 454 45.88 -7.81 -24.91
C ILE A 454 47.28 -7.60 -25.48
N THR A 455 48.30 -7.87 -24.66
CA THR A 455 49.70 -7.58 -24.98
C THR A 455 50.54 -8.85 -24.90
N LYS A 456 51.29 -9.16 -25.95
CA LYS A 456 52.20 -10.32 -25.99
C LYS A 456 53.23 -10.26 -24.86
N SER A 457 53.23 -11.27 -23.99
CA SER A 457 54.13 -11.42 -22.84
C SER A 457 55.23 -12.47 -23.07
N GLY A 458 55.00 -13.44 -23.96
CA GLY A 458 55.96 -14.50 -24.28
C GLY A 458 55.68 -15.21 -25.61
N GLU A 459 56.63 -16.02 -26.07
CA GLU A 459 56.51 -16.80 -27.30
C GLU A 459 57.27 -18.13 -27.18
N SER A 460 56.64 -19.20 -27.65
CA SER A 460 57.23 -20.53 -27.84
C SER A 460 57.15 -20.93 -29.32
N MET A 461 57.67 -22.12 -29.67
CA MET A 461 57.58 -22.66 -31.02
C MET A 461 56.13 -22.92 -31.50
N PHE A 462 55.16 -23.04 -30.59
CA PHE A 462 53.77 -23.38 -30.96
C PHE A 462 52.69 -22.52 -30.27
N THR A 463 53.04 -21.73 -29.26
CA THR A 463 52.13 -20.89 -28.48
C THR A 463 52.69 -19.48 -28.30
N THR A 464 51.80 -18.50 -28.24
CA THR A 464 52.11 -17.10 -27.90
C THR A 464 51.36 -16.79 -26.62
N THR A 465 52.08 -16.50 -25.54
CA THR A 465 51.47 -16.06 -24.28
C THR A 465 51.25 -14.55 -24.35
N SER A 466 50.06 -14.10 -23.99
CA SER A 466 49.70 -12.69 -23.92
C SER A 466 49.03 -12.39 -22.59
N ARG A 467 49.31 -11.23 -22.01
CA ARG A 467 48.58 -10.72 -20.85
C ARG A 467 47.43 -9.85 -21.33
N PHE A 468 46.22 -10.15 -20.86
CA PHE A 468 45.06 -9.29 -21.07
C PHE A 468 44.79 -8.44 -19.81
N HIS A 469 44.23 -7.25 -20.02
CA HIS A 469 43.80 -6.35 -18.95
C HIS A 469 42.53 -5.61 -19.38
N THR A 470 41.57 -5.50 -18.47
CA THR A 470 40.41 -4.60 -18.59
C THR A 470 40.11 -3.85 -17.30
N SER A 471 39.57 -2.64 -17.43
CA SER A 471 39.31 -1.71 -16.34
C SER A 471 38.03 -0.86 -16.52
N PHE A 472 37.06 -1.31 -17.32
CA PHE A 472 35.77 -0.62 -17.47
C PHE A 472 34.93 -0.71 -16.19
N ALA A 473 34.30 0.41 -15.80
CA ALA A 473 33.60 0.54 -14.52
C ALA A 473 32.09 0.28 -14.59
N ALA A 474 31.46 0.22 -13.41
CA ALA A 474 30.01 0.22 -13.28
C ALA A 474 29.49 1.65 -13.53
N PRO A 475 28.44 1.83 -14.35
CA PRO A 475 27.81 3.14 -14.49
C PRO A 475 27.28 3.65 -13.15
N ARG A 476 27.49 4.95 -12.88
CA ARG A 476 27.27 5.59 -11.57
C ARG A 476 25.89 5.34 -10.98
N GLN A 477 24.87 5.21 -11.81
CA GLN A 477 23.48 4.95 -11.44
C GLN A 477 23.33 3.68 -10.56
N LEU A 478 24.19 2.67 -10.73
CA LEU A 478 24.20 1.45 -9.91
C LEU A 478 24.68 1.67 -8.47
N SER A 479 25.32 2.80 -8.16
CA SER A 479 25.68 3.13 -6.77
C SER A 479 24.48 3.58 -5.93
N GLU A 480 23.40 3.99 -6.59
CA GLU A 480 22.11 4.34 -5.98
C GLU A 480 21.12 3.16 -6.01
N ASN A 481 21.33 2.18 -6.90
CA ASN A 481 20.52 0.96 -7.03
C ASN A 481 21.42 -0.29 -7.21
N PRO A 482 22.05 -0.78 -6.12
CA PRO A 482 23.02 -1.86 -6.18
C PRO A 482 22.36 -3.25 -6.25
N PRO A 483 22.53 -4.02 -7.34
CA PRO A 483 22.06 -5.41 -7.39
C PRO A 483 22.81 -6.32 -6.41
N ALA A 484 22.13 -7.35 -5.91
CA ALA A 484 22.66 -8.32 -4.94
C ALA A 484 23.87 -9.13 -5.46
N ALA A 485 24.11 -9.15 -6.77
CA ALA A 485 25.33 -9.63 -7.38
C ALA A 485 25.62 -8.86 -8.68
N SER A 486 26.86 -8.91 -9.16
CA SER A 486 27.22 -8.37 -10.48
C SER A 486 28.19 -9.31 -11.20
N THR A 487 27.96 -9.54 -12.49
CA THR A 487 28.75 -10.49 -13.30
C THR A 487 29.54 -9.79 -14.40
N TRP A 488 30.86 -9.84 -14.27
CA TRP A 488 31.81 -9.18 -15.15
C TRP A 488 32.46 -10.20 -16.07
N THR A 489 32.27 -10.06 -17.38
CA THR A 489 32.72 -11.03 -18.38
C THR A 489 33.72 -10.40 -19.34
N VAL A 490 34.87 -11.04 -19.52
CA VAL A 490 35.89 -10.66 -20.50
C VAL A 490 35.94 -11.73 -21.58
N LYS A 491 35.63 -11.34 -22.82
CA LYS A 491 35.82 -12.15 -24.02
C LYS A 491 37.13 -11.72 -24.68
N LEU A 492 38.05 -12.67 -24.82
CA LEU A 492 39.28 -12.51 -25.57
C LEU A 492 39.02 -12.60 -27.09
N PRO A 493 39.95 -12.13 -27.94
CA PRO A 493 39.83 -12.29 -29.39
C PRO A 493 39.79 -13.78 -29.80
N ASP A 494 39.29 -14.06 -31.00
CA ASP A 494 39.21 -15.43 -31.51
C ASP A 494 40.60 -16.10 -31.57
N GLY A 495 40.64 -17.38 -31.20
CA GLY A 495 41.89 -18.16 -31.15
C GLY A 495 42.79 -17.89 -29.93
N TYR A 496 42.33 -17.09 -28.96
CA TYR A 496 42.93 -16.98 -27.62
C TYR A 496 42.13 -17.79 -26.58
N GLU A 497 42.84 -18.53 -25.72
CA GLU A 497 42.26 -19.24 -24.56
C GLU A 497 42.83 -18.68 -23.26
N ALA A 498 41.97 -18.37 -22.29
CA ALA A 498 42.37 -17.82 -20.99
C ALA A 498 42.94 -18.92 -20.07
N GLN A 499 44.10 -18.68 -19.45
CA GLN A 499 44.70 -19.60 -18.47
C GLN A 499 44.04 -19.43 -17.09
N PRO A 500 43.22 -20.38 -16.59
CA PRO A 500 42.37 -20.15 -15.42
C PRO A 500 43.12 -19.82 -14.12
N GLY A 501 44.33 -20.36 -13.94
CA GLY A 501 45.16 -20.13 -12.75
C GLY A 501 45.90 -18.78 -12.73
N THR A 502 45.75 -17.94 -13.75
CA THR A 502 46.42 -16.63 -13.85
C THR A 502 45.49 -15.43 -13.70
N VAL A 503 44.17 -15.66 -13.72
CA VAL A 503 43.17 -14.59 -13.67
C VAL A 503 43.09 -14.03 -12.26
N SER A 504 43.23 -12.71 -12.14
CA SER A 504 43.00 -11.93 -10.93
C SER A 504 41.96 -10.84 -11.20
N SER A 505 41.14 -10.57 -10.19
CA SER A 505 40.23 -9.43 -10.12
C SER A 505 40.52 -8.61 -8.86
N ASP A 506 40.44 -7.28 -8.98
CA ASP A 506 40.47 -6.36 -7.84
C ASP A 506 39.37 -5.27 -8.01
N PRO A 507 38.31 -5.25 -7.16
CA PRO A 507 38.06 -6.15 -6.03
C PRO A 507 37.86 -7.64 -6.43
N LYS A 508 38.17 -8.53 -5.48
CA LYS A 508 38.18 -9.99 -5.69
C LYS A 508 36.77 -10.57 -5.80
N GLY A 509 36.42 -11.10 -6.97
CA GLY A 509 35.19 -11.87 -7.18
C GLY A 509 35.41 -13.37 -7.38
N LYS A 510 34.31 -14.13 -7.41
CA LYS A 510 34.30 -15.55 -7.79
C LYS A 510 34.63 -15.68 -9.27
N THR A 511 35.86 -16.11 -9.57
CA THR A 511 36.41 -16.15 -10.93
C THR A 511 36.23 -17.52 -11.59
N SER A 512 35.87 -17.54 -12.87
CA SER A 512 35.76 -18.71 -13.73
C SER A 512 36.33 -18.39 -15.12
N ALA A 513 37.09 -19.30 -15.73
CA ALA A 513 37.65 -19.13 -17.06
C ALA A 513 37.43 -20.40 -17.89
N LYS A 514 36.93 -20.23 -19.12
CA LYS A 514 36.50 -21.32 -20.01
C LYS A 514 36.67 -20.90 -21.48
N GLY A 515 37.71 -21.42 -22.13
CA GLY A 515 38.07 -21.04 -23.51
C GLY A 515 38.46 -19.56 -23.59
N SER A 516 37.94 -18.83 -24.57
CA SER A 516 38.15 -17.39 -24.74
C SER A 516 37.39 -16.51 -23.74
N SER A 517 36.57 -17.07 -22.85
CA SER A 517 35.74 -16.31 -21.90
C SER A 517 36.23 -16.44 -20.46
N VAL A 518 36.33 -15.31 -19.78
CA VAL A 518 36.57 -15.18 -18.34
C VAL A 518 35.36 -14.49 -17.71
N SER A 519 34.92 -14.94 -16.55
CA SER A 519 33.79 -14.36 -15.82
C SER A 519 34.11 -14.24 -14.33
N ILE A 520 33.71 -13.12 -13.72
CA ILE A 520 33.92 -12.78 -12.31
C ILE A 520 32.59 -12.31 -11.74
N THR A 521 32.07 -13.02 -10.75
CA THR A 521 30.88 -12.59 -10.00
C THR A 521 31.29 -11.95 -8.68
N THR A 522 30.93 -10.68 -8.45
CA THR A 522 31.02 -10.01 -7.15
C THR A 522 29.71 -10.15 -6.39
N THR A 523 29.79 -10.20 -5.05
CA THR A 523 28.63 -10.31 -4.14
C THR A 523 28.14 -8.96 -3.62
N GLU A 524 28.74 -7.88 -4.10
CA GLU A 524 28.39 -6.49 -3.84
C GLU A 524 28.57 -5.74 -5.18
N ALA A 525 27.69 -4.79 -5.48
CA ALA A 525 27.86 -3.85 -6.58
C ALA A 525 28.81 -2.71 -6.16
N THR A 526 30.08 -3.07 -5.94
CA THR A 526 31.10 -2.10 -5.52
C THR A 526 31.29 -1.01 -6.58
N SER A 527 31.21 0.26 -6.18
CA SER A 527 31.48 1.41 -7.06
C SER A 527 32.91 1.42 -7.63
N SER A 528 33.83 0.68 -7.00
CA SER A 528 35.10 0.27 -7.60
C SER A 528 34.91 -0.87 -8.62
N ALA A 529 35.18 -0.58 -9.89
CA ALA A 529 35.25 -1.57 -10.97
C ALA A 529 36.20 -2.74 -10.63
N PRO A 530 35.85 -4.01 -10.92
CA PRO A 530 36.81 -5.10 -10.89
C PRO A 530 37.78 -4.95 -12.06
N SER A 531 38.99 -4.45 -11.78
CA SER A 531 40.08 -4.52 -12.75
C SER A 531 40.46 -5.99 -12.95
N VAL A 532 40.36 -6.48 -14.18
CA VAL A 532 40.59 -7.90 -14.51
C VAL A 532 41.89 -8.03 -15.27
N THR A 533 42.79 -8.89 -14.78
CA THR A 533 44.07 -9.17 -15.43
C THR A 533 44.31 -10.67 -15.46
N GLY A 534 44.84 -11.19 -16.55
CA GLY A 534 45.24 -12.60 -16.65
C GLY A 534 46.09 -12.89 -17.87
N GLU A 535 46.51 -14.14 -18.03
CA GLU A 535 47.27 -14.59 -19.19
C GLU A 535 46.41 -15.48 -20.09
N ALA A 536 46.69 -15.41 -21.38
CA ALA A 536 46.00 -16.11 -22.44
C ALA A 536 47.01 -16.69 -23.43
N GLU A 537 46.70 -17.86 -23.98
CA GLU A 537 47.50 -18.49 -25.03
C GLU A 537 46.77 -18.41 -26.37
N SER A 538 47.50 -18.06 -27.42
CA SER A 538 47.08 -18.28 -28.80
C SER A 538 48.12 -19.11 -29.56
N ARG A 539 47.73 -19.72 -30.68
CA ARG A 539 48.64 -20.57 -31.47
C ARG A 539 49.68 -19.73 -32.21
N ASN A 540 50.97 -20.03 -32.02
CA ASN A 540 52.04 -19.43 -32.81
C ASN A 540 52.06 -20.03 -34.23
N TRP A 541 51.32 -19.39 -35.15
CA TRP A 541 51.28 -19.81 -36.55
C TRP A 541 52.64 -19.75 -37.26
N VAL A 542 53.57 -18.88 -36.85
CA VAL A 542 54.90 -18.80 -37.49
C VAL A 542 55.68 -20.10 -37.25
N GLY A 543 55.72 -20.57 -36.01
CA GLY A 543 56.40 -21.82 -35.66
C GLY A 543 55.66 -23.08 -36.12
N VAL A 544 54.32 -23.05 -36.17
CA VAL A 544 53.51 -24.11 -36.80
C VAL A 544 53.79 -24.21 -38.30
N ILE A 545 53.86 -23.08 -39.02
CA ILE A 545 54.21 -23.05 -40.45
C ILE A 545 55.66 -23.52 -40.65
N ALA A 546 56.61 -23.10 -39.79
CA ALA A 546 57.99 -23.58 -39.84
C ALA A 546 58.09 -25.12 -39.67
N LEU A 547 57.31 -25.71 -38.74
CA LEU A 547 57.23 -27.16 -38.58
C LEU A 547 56.63 -27.84 -39.82
N ILE A 548 55.57 -27.29 -40.42
CA ILE A 548 54.96 -27.81 -41.65
C ILE A 548 55.98 -27.79 -42.80
N VAL A 549 56.71 -26.69 -42.98
CA VAL A 549 57.77 -26.57 -44.00
C VAL A 549 58.88 -27.59 -43.76
N LEU A 550 59.34 -27.77 -42.51
CA LEU A 550 60.32 -28.80 -42.16
C LEU A 550 59.83 -30.22 -42.42
N LEU A 551 58.56 -30.52 -42.11
CA LEU A 551 57.94 -31.82 -42.41
C LEU A 551 57.82 -32.08 -43.91
N VAL A 552 57.42 -31.08 -44.71
CA VAL A 552 57.41 -31.18 -46.18
C VAL A 552 58.81 -31.42 -46.73
N PHE A 553 59.82 -30.74 -46.19
CA PHE A 553 61.22 -30.92 -46.61
C PHE A 553 61.77 -32.30 -46.22
N ALA A 554 61.45 -32.79 -45.02
CA ALA A 554 61.80 -34.14 -44.57
C ALA A 554 61.11 -35.22 -45.43
N LEU A 555 59.82 -35.04 -45.77
CA LEU A 555 59.09 -35.93 -46.68
C LEU A 555 59.70 -35.91 -48.09
N ALA A 556 60.15 -34.75 -48.60
CA ALA A 556 60.86 -34.67 -49.87
C ALA A 556 62.20 -35.41 -49.85
N ILE A 557 62.97 -35.32 -48.75
CA ILE A 557 64.20 -36.09 -48.55
C ILE A 557 63.90 -37.60 -48.51
N VAL A 558 62.89 -38.04 -47.74
CA VAL A 558 62.47 -39.44 -47.67
C VAL A 558 62.01 -39.95 -49.05
N PHE A 559 61.26 -39.14 -49.81
CA PHE A 559 60.85 -39.48 -51.17
C PHE A 559 62.06 -39.60 -52.12
N ALA A 560 63.06 -38.71 -52.02
CA ALA A 560 64.30 -38.80 -52.78
C ALA A 560 65.11 -40.07 -52.43
N ILE A 561 65.20 -40.44 -51.15
CA ILE A 561 65.82 -41.68 -50.69
C ILE A 561 65.07 -42.90 -51.24
N ILE A 562 63.73 -42.92 -51.17
CA ILE A 562 62.90 -44.01 -51.73
C ILE A 562 63.07 -44.09 -53.25
N ALA A 563 63.17 -42.97 -53.96
CA ALA A 563 63.44 -42.92 -55.39
C ALA A 563 64.84 -43.45 -55.75
N LEU A 564 65.86 -43.13 -54.95
CA LEU A 564 67.21 -43.67 -55.07
C LEU A 564 67.25 -45.19 -54.83
N VAL A 565 66.61 -45.68 -53.77
CA VAL A 565 66.52 -47.13 -53.46
C VAL A 565 65.72 -47.88 -54.54
N ARG A 566 64.65 -47.29 -55.10
CA ARG A 566 63.91 -47.86 -56.25
C ARG A 566 64.75 -47.86 -57.53
N ARG A 567 65.58 -46.83 -57.78
CA ARG A 567 66.57 -46.83 -58.88
C ARG A 567 67.65 -47.90 -58.68
N ALA A 568 68.12 -48.12 -57.46
CA ALA A 568 69.07 -49.20 -57.14
C ALA A 568 68.46 -50.59 -57.39
N LYS A 569 67.25 -50.87 -56.87
CA LYS A 569 66.55 -52.15 -57.10
C LYS A 569 66.18 -52.41 -58.57
N ARG A 570 66.01 -51.38 -59.40
CA ARG A 570 65.87 -51.55 -60.87
C ARG A 570 67.18 -51.90 -61.58
N ARG A 571 68.35 -51.60 -61.00
CA ARG A 571 69.66 -52.00 -61.55
C ARG A 571 70.06 -53.43 -61.17
N SER A 572 69.55 -53.97 -60.07
CA SER A 572 69.82 -55.35 -59.62
C SER A 572 68.94 -56.43 -60.29
N ALA A 573 68.28 -56.11 -61.41
CA ALA A 573 67.39 -57.02 -62.15
C ALA A 573 67.85 -57.26 -63.61
N GLN A 574 69.10 -56.94 -63.95
CA GLN A 574 69.63 -57.01 -65.31
C GLN A 574 71.01 -57.70 -65.40
N ALA A 575 71.07 -58.95 -64.95
CA ALA A 575 72.08 -59.96 -65.31
C ALA A 575 71.54 -61.35 -64.91
N ALA A 576 71.56 -62.42 -65.71
CA ALA A 576 71.82 -62.65 -67.16
C ALA A 576 71.21 -64.04 -67.52
N PRO A 577 71.28 -64.62 -68.75
CA PRO A 577 71.70 -64.12 -70.07
C PRO A 577 70.62 -64.28 -71.19
N HIS A 578 70.99 -64.03 -72.46
CA HIS A 578 70.21 -64.26 -73.71
C HIS A 578 70.59 -65.59 -74.41
N PRO A 579 70.02 -66.02 -75.58
CA PRO A 579 68.93 -65.52 -76.46
C PRO A 579 67.73 -66.53 -76.55
N ALA A 580 66.70 -66.52 -77.42
CA ALA A 580 66.59 -66.39 -78.89
C ALA A 580 65.08 -66.25 -79.34
N PRO A 581 64.71 -66.15 -80.65
CA PRO A 581 63.57 -65.30 -81.09
C PRO A 581 62.29 -66.00 -81.60
N ASN A 582 61.20 -65.21 -81.68
CA ASN A 582 60.13 -65.15 -82.72
C ASN A 582 59.00 -64.21 -82.20
N GLY A 583 58.25 -63.42 -82.98
CA GLY A 583 58.34 -63.06 -84.40
C GLY A 583 57.03 -62.39 -84.88
N ALA A 584 57.10 -61.31 -85.68
CA ALA A 584 55.97 -60.57 -86.31
C ALA A 584 54.99 -59.85 -85.31
N GLN A 585 54.18 -58.83 -85.67
CA GLN A 585 54.15 -57.86 -86.79
C GLN A 585 53.32 -56.59 -86.39
N PHE A 586 53.12 -55.67 -87.35
CA PHE A 586 52.15 -54.55 -87.43
C PHE A 586 50.83 -54.68 -86.63
N ALA A 587 50.09 -53.61 -86.27
CA ALA A 587 50.31 -52.15 -86.21
C ALA A 587 49.05 -51.49 -85.62
N GLY A 588 49.03 -50.15 -85.48
CA GLY A 588 47.80 -49.36 -85.40
C GLY A 588 47.43 -48.79 -84.03
N ALA A 589 47.02 -47.52 -84.05
CA ALA A 589 46.16 -46.88 -83.05
C ALA A 589 44.72 -46.82 -83.65
N PRO A 590 43.68 -46.21 -83.01
CA PRO A 590 43.67 -45.49 -81.73
C PRO A 590 42.41 -45.75 -80.86
N MET A 591 42.23 -44.92 -79.82
CA MET A 591 40.95 -44.49 -79.20
C MET A 591 40.09 -45.48 -78.40
N ALA A 592 39.48 -44.92 -77.36
CA ALA A 592 38.63 -45.55 -76.34
C ALA A 592 37.22 -45.94 -76.82
N ALA A 593 36.56 -46.85 -76.06
CA ALA A 593 35.28 -46.53 -75.40
C ALA A 593 34.83 -47.57 -74.33
N ALA A 594 34.03 -47.05 -73.40
CA ALA A 594 33.12 -47.60 -72.38
C ALA A 594 32.65 -49.09 -72.35
N GLY A 595 32.27 -49.53 -71.14
CA GLY A 595 31.25 -50.56 -70.85
C GLY A 595 31.78 -51.94 -70.37
N VAL A 596 31.04 -52.79 -69.61
CA VAL A 596 30.08 -52.58 -68.49
C VAL A 596 29.78 -53.95 -67.80
N GLN A 597 29.77 -53.99 -66.46
CA GLN A 597 29.10 -54.96 -65.52
C GLN A 597 29.11 -56.51 -65.71
N GLY A 598 29.89 -57.22 -64.88
CA GLY A 598 29.54 -58.45 -64.09
C GLY A 598 29.18 -59.79 -64.80
N PRO A 599 28.69 -60.83 -64.06
CA PRO A 599 28.86 -61.17 -62.63
C PRO A 599 29.10 -62.70 -62.32
N THR A 600 29.16 -63.09 -61.02
CA THR A 600 29.25 -64.48 -60.43
C THR A 600 30.59 -65.24 -60.64
N GLY A 601 31.11 -66.17 -59.80
CA GLY A 601 30.79 -66.81 -58.49
C GLY A 601 31.92 -67.83 -58.15
N SER A 602 32.01 -68.62 -57.05
CA SER A 602 31.32 -68.77 -55.74
C SER A 602 31.97 -69.91 -54.89
N HIS A 603 31.59 -70.09 -53.60
CA HIS A 603 32.07 -71.11 -52.59
C HIS A 603 33.46 -70.82 -51.93
N ALA A 604 33.79 -71.18 -50.67
CA ALA A 604 33.20 -72.12 -49.69
C ALA A 604 33.31 -71.63 -48.19
N ALA A 605 32.99 -72.48 -47.20
CA ALA A 605 32.89 -72.18 -45.75
C ALA A 605 33.11 -73.48 -44.90
N PRO A 606 32.97 -73.54 -43.54
CA PRO A 606 32.80 -72.50 -42.49
C PRO A 606 34.08 -72.45 -41.59
N PRO A 607 34.18 -72.59 -40.22
CA PRO A 607 33.23 -72.80 -39.09
C PRO A 607 33.05 -71.54 -38.18
N ALA A 608 32.63 -71.70 -36.91
CA ALA A 608 32.40 -70.61 -35.93
C ALA A 608 32.49 -71.07 -34.44
N ALA A 609 32.57 -70.12 -33.48
CA ALA A 609 32.25 -70.32 -32.06
C ALA A 609 31.87 -69.00 -31.32
N SER A 610 31.06 -69.11 -30.27
CA SER A 610 30.33 -68.07 -29.53
C SER A 610 31.02 -67.46 -28.29
N GLY A 611 30.52 -66.32 -27.78
CA GLY A 611 30.77 -65.87 -26.39
C GLY A 611 30.07 -64.56 -25.98
N MET A 612 29.32 -64.59 -24.86
CA MET A 612 28.75 -63.40 -24.17
C MET A 612 29.30 -63.30 -22.73
N SER A 613 29.24 -62.11 -22.12
CA SER A 613 29.01 -61.78 -20.68
C SER A 613 29.91 -60.63 -20.16
N ALA A 614 29.55 -60.06 -18.99
CA ALA A 614 30.15 -58.83 -18.43
C ALA A 614 30.92 -59.04 -17.09
N PRO A 615 30.74 -58.27 -15.99
CA PRO A 615 31.76 -57.32 -15.50
C PRO A 615 32.38 -57.67 -14.12
N SER A 616 33.42 -56.94 -13.65
CA SER A 616 33.93 -56.96 -12.25
C SER A 616 34.87 -55.79 -11.87
N ALA A 617 35.07 -55.57 -10.55
CA ALA A 617 35.96 -54.62 -9.85
C ALA A 617 36.46 -55.31 -8.52
N PRO A 618 37.13 -54.69 -7.50
CA PRO A 618 37.77 -53.38 -7.32
C PRO A 618 39.33 -53.48 -7.25
N PRO A 619 40.16 -53.32 -6.16
CA PRO A 619 39.99 -53.08 -4.70
C PRO A 619 40.81 -51.86 -4.11
N SER A 620 41.07 -51.86 -2.79
CA SER A 620 41.85 -50.87 -1.96
C SER A 620 42.85 -51.62 -1.03
N PRO A 621 43.38 -51.14 0.15
CA PRO A 621 43.55 -49.80 0.80
C PRO A 621 44.94 -49.54 1.52
N HIS A 622 45.08 -48.43 2.31
CA HIS A 622 45.85 -48.25 3.60
C HIS A 622 46.91 -47.10 3.83
N THR A 623 46.46 -46.04 4.55
CA THR A 623 46.97 -45.35 5.79
C THR A 623 48.46 -45.21 6.23
N GLY A 624 48.82 -43.97 6.66
CA GLY A 624 49.77 -43.59 7.75
C GLY A 624 50.69 -42.36 7.44
N GLN A 625 51.22 -41.50 8.34
CA GLN A 625 50.90 -41.02 9.70
C GLN A 625 51.99 -39.98 10.17
N TYR A 626 51.65 -38.69 10.39
CA TYR A 626 52.28 -37.68 11.32
C TYR A 626 53.82 -37.35 11.27
N PRO A 627 54.39 -36.32 11.96
CA PRO A 627 53.89 -35.45 13.07
C PRO A 627 53.86 -33.92 12.81
N ALA A 628 53.59 -33.13 13.86
CA ALA A 628 53.41 -31.66 13.85
C ALA A 628 54.26 -30.93 14.93
N GLN A 629 54.33 -29.59 14.87
CA GLN A 629 54.98 -28.72 15.87
C GLN A 629 54.13 -27.45 16.21
N PRO A 630 54.40 -26.75 17.34
CA PRO A 630 53.47 -25.79 17.96
C PRO A 630 53.53 -24.34 17.40
N PRO A 631 52.59 -23.45 17.79
CA PRO A 631 52.43 -22.12 17.21
C PRO A 631 53.38 -21.06 17.78
N ALA A 632 53.65 -20.01 16.98
CA ALA A 632 54.31 -18.78 17.41
C ALA A 632 53.28 -17.67 17.69
N GLN A 633 53.50 -16.87 18.73
CA GLN A 633 52.67 -15.69 19.03
C GLN A 633 53.09 -14.48 18.18
N PRO A 634 52.16 -13.57 17.82
CA PRO A 634 52.50 -12.30 17.16
C PRO A 634 53.16 -11.31 18.13
N PRO A 635 54.07 -10.43 17.67
CA PRO A 635 54.63 -9.36 18.48
C PRO A 635 53.60 -8.23 18.74
N ALA A 636 53.73 -7.56 19.88
CA ALA A 636 52.81 -6.50 20.31
C ALA A 636 52.97 -5.20 19.50
N GLN A 637 51.86 -4.47 19.31
CA GLN A 637 51.85 -3.13 18.70
C GLN A 637 52.30 -2.05 19.70
N PRO A 638 52.98 -0.97 19.25
CA PRO A 638 53.12 0.26 20.03
C PRO A 638 51.77 1.00 20.12
N PRO A 639 51.50 1.75 21.21
CA PRO A 639 50.26 2.52 21.34
C PRO A 639 50.22 3.72 20.39
N VAL A 640 49.14 3.86 19.64
CA VAL A 640 48.86 5.02 18.77
C VAL A 640 48.35 6.18 19.62
N GLN A 641 48.93 7.37 19.44
CA GLN A 641 48.42 8.60 20.06
C GLN A 641 47.23 9.16 19.28
N PRO A 642 46.18 9.71 19.95
CA PRO A 642 45.09 10.38 19.26
C PRO A 642 45.57 11.70 18.62
N PRO A 643 45.12 12.05 17.40
CA PRO A 643 45.50 13.29 16.74
C PRO A 643 44.90 14.51 17.46
N ALA A 644 45.65 15.62 17.46
CA ALA A 644 45.26 16.85 18.14
C ALA A 644 44.13 17.59 17.40
N GLN A 645 43.20 18.18 18.16
CA GLN A 645 42.24 19.14 17.62
C GLN A 645 42.98 20.40 17.15
N GLN A 646 42.84 20.75 15.87
CA GLN A 646 43.21 22.07 15.36
C GLN A 646 41.99 22.99 15.40
N GLY A 647 42.05 24.04 16.20
CA GLY A 647 40.97 25.04 16.29
C GLY A 647 41.09 26.11 15.20
N PHE A 648 39.94 26.61 14.73
CA PHE A 648 39.85 27.77 13.86
C PHE A 648 38.71 28.71 14.30
N GLY A 649 38.90 30.00 14.02
CA GLY A 649 37.95 31.10 14.22
C GLY A 649 38.69 32.45 14.23
N PRO A 650 37.99 33.60 14.33
CA PRO A 650 36.54 33.78 14.37
C PRO A 650 36.00 34.72 13.26
N GLY A 651 34.68 34.82 13.13
CA GLY A 651 33.97 35.79 12.27
C GLY A 651 33.03 35.11 11.26
N SER A 652 31.84 35.63 10.95
CA SER A 652 31.20 36.89 11.36
C SER A 652 29.67 36.71 11.57
N HIS A 653 28.94 37.80 11.90
CA HIS A 653 27.60 37.74 12.48
C HIS A 653 26.45 37.65 11.47
N THR A 654 25.48 36.78 11.75
CA THR A 654 24.03 37.04 11.60
C THR A 654 23.30 36.54 12.86
N SER A 655 22.19 37.19 13.24
CA SER A 655 21.48 36.92 14.49
C SER A 655 19.98 36.80 14.24
N VAL A 656 19.37 35.68 14.66
CA VAL A 656 17.92 35.44 14.69
C VAL A 656 17.59 34.72 16.00
N MET A 657 16.37 34.92 16.50
CA MET A 657 15.96 34.65 17.89
C MET A 657 15.84 33.16 18.25
N SER A 658 16.12 32.84 19.52
CA SER A 658 15.78 31.55 20.15
C SER A 658 14.35 31.58 20.71
N ALA A 659 13.60 30.49 20.54
CA ALA A 659 12.30 30.27 21.19
C ALA A 659 12.47 29.61 22.58
N PRO A 660 11.53 29.77 23.53
CA PRO A 660 11.71 29.35 24.92
C PRO A 660 11.31 27.89 25.21
N THR A 661 12.00 27.28 26.17
CA THR A 661 11.73 25.91 26.68
C THR A 661 10.42 25.85 27.50
N PRO A 662 9.55 24.85 27.30
CA PRO A 662 8.33 24.69 28.10
C PRO A 662 8.63 24.22 29.56
N PRO A 663 7.78 24.60 30.54
CA PRO A 663 7.95 24.23 31.94
C PRO A 663 7.52 22.77 32.22
N ARG A 664 8.15 22.17 33.24
CA ARG A 664 7.94 20.78 33.65
C ARG A 664 6.79 20.66 34.66
N ALA A 665 5.75 19.89 34.34
CA ALA A 665 4.63 19.62 35.24
C ALA A 665 5.04 18.80 36.49
N PRO A 666 4.38 18.99 37.65
CA PRO A 666 4.58 18.16 38.83
C PRO A 666 3.88 16.79 38.69
N ARG A 667 4.29 15.82 39.51
CA ARG A 667 3.59 14.54 39.65
C ARG A 667 2.48 14.63 40.70
N SER A 668 1.35 14.00 40.38
CA SER A 668 0.39 13.42 41.33
C SER A 668 0.46 11.90 41.19
#